data_AF-A0A0G4MYR4-F1
#
_entry.id   AF-A0A0G4MYR4-F1
#
_cell.length_a   1.000
_cell.length_b   1.000
_cell.length_c   1.000
_cell.angle_alpha   90.00
_cell.angle_beta   90.00
_cell.angle_gamma   90.00
#
_symmetry.space_group_name_H-M   'P 1'
#
loop_
_entity.id
_entity.type
_entity.pdbx_description
1 polymer ?
#
loop_
_entity_poly.entity_id
_entity_poly.type
_entity_poly.pdbx_seq_one_letter_code
_entity_poly.pdbx_strand_id
1 'polypeptide(L)'
;MLPGFTKNLLAAVKTMETMVGGFQSRIKNMERDLWKDYQALEGDLDTKTKKLDRLESIVRNGVASGTLNSSEHSRMVRMEEAYRQLKIENATLRTASDVRSRAAYSAAGEEGVGSPSPSIPTGPRDREKKSRKGRDGERSELDGCMEDFETTVDAKQQAEEAATALQEDLETAMADLVALQAERDEALREQADMEAEFEALRKEAQEEIDALENEADQKGEEMQRLQLDLSIRSENFEALQKEMRDMSEAIVRLEDEHENKFQRIQQLEQDLQDANKESEDLETKLREANDKVQRLGVQAESSQSEIAFLREEQEGDKIKIGDLEAAIENAESMLEEERERVRELDQRLKEERRQREMVANQEKEEVQQFVNELNREMSTAKDEARRLRKNLNSREVEATEWKERLMELENNLREALGDLNGTRSSLLKNITSLQRQLENTVRELDTTKASLVEKDRIIKQRDALLESHGLELRKLSELLHKEQQGHRTTRNQFETFQKTHSHVSRTVTSQDSRITELEAGRAMDKKKMTQLEAAFREQLTERNNLLLVLWTRLSSLCGTDWAHNNSLINGRALPSLESVATMLPGFTKNLLAAVKTMETMVGGFQSRIKNMERDLWKDYQALEGDLDTKTKKLDRLESIVRNGVASGTLNSSEHSRMVRMEEAYRQLKIENATLRTASDVRSRAAYSAAGEEGVGSPSPSIPTGPRDREKKSRKGRDSERSSTLTRTSSSRGGSSRGGGGVSLGAETNPYETALAERGHGGSGVAEDKTWMLRLRDLETKLKAEREGRNLDRTAARQRLGGLESENRDLRGEVMRMRRGRET
;
A
#
# COMPACT_ATOMS: atom_id res chain seq x y z
N MET A 1 5.62 -8.02 42.20
CA MET A 1 4.67 -9.15 42.08
C MET A 1 4.49 -9.61 40.63
N LEU A 2 4.23 -8.70 39.68
CA LEU A 2 3.99 -8.99 38.25
C LEU A 2 4.85 -10.11 37.58
N PRO A 3 6.19 -10.21 37.77
CA PRO A 3 7.00 -11.21 37.06
C PRO A 3 6.73 -12.69 37.41
N GLY A 4 6.03 -12.95 38.52
CA GLY A 4 5.59 -14.30 38.86
C GLY A 4 4.31 -14.69 38.12
N PHE A 5 3.42 -13.72 37.88
CA PHE A 5 2.12 -13.97 37.25
C PHE A 5 2.29 -14.32 35.76
N THR A 6 3.15 -13.60 35.04
CA THR A 6 3.46 -13.89 33.63
C THR A 6 4.11 -15.26 33.44
N LYS A 7 5.02 -15.68 34.33
CA LYS A 7 5.60 -17.04 34.32
C LYS A 7 4.55 -18.12 34.56
N ASN A 8 3.63 -17.91 35.50
CA ASN A 8 2.56 -18.86 35.78
C ASN A 8 1.55 -18.95 34.61
N LEU A 9 1.21 -17.82 33.98
CA LEU A 9 0.34 -17.79 32.81
C LEU A 9 0.97 -18.52 31.62
N LEU A 10 2.26 -18.28 31.34
CA LEU A 10 3.00 -18.95 30.27
C LEU A 10 3.12 -20.47 30.51
N ALA A 11 3.29 -20.89 31.77
CA ALA A 11 3.24 -22.30 32.15
C ALA A 11 1.85 -22.92 31.94
N ALA A 12 0.77 -22.20 32.27
CA ALA A 12 -0.60 -22.65 32.06
C ALA A 12 -0.95 -22.80 30.57
N VAL A 13 -0.58 -21.82 29.73
CA VAL A 13 -0.74 -21.89 28.26
C VAL A 13 0.00 -23.10 27.71
N LYS A 14 1.28 -23.28 28.07
CA LYS A 14 2.09 -24.43 27.62
C LYS A 14 1.55 -25.78 28.09
N THR A 15 0.86 -25.82 29.23
CA THR A 15 0.17 -27.02 29.75
C THR A 15 -1.14 -27.28 28.98
N MET A 16 -1.86 -26.24 28.56
CA MET A 16 -3.03 -26.40 27.68
C MET A 16 -2.63 -26.85 26.27
N GLU A 17 -1.53 -26.35 25.71
CA GLU A 17 -0.99 -26.82 24.42
C GLU A 17 -0.64 -28.32 24.46
N THR A 18 0.02 -28.80 25.51
CA THR A 18 0.31 -30.24 25.66
C THR A 18 -0.95 -31.07 25.88
N MET A 19 -1.98 -30.56 26.57
CA MET A 19 -3.28 -31.25 26.67
C MET A 19 -4.02 -31.33 25.33
N VAL A 20 -4.09 -30.24 24.55
CA VAL A 20 -4.72 -30.24 23.21
C VAL A 20 -3.96 -31.16 22.26
N GLY A 21 -2.63 -31.11 22.25
CA GLY A 21 -1.80 -32.04 21.48
C GLY A 21 -2.00 -33.51 21.91
N GLY A 22 -2.17 -33.76 23.21
CA GLY A 22 -2.52 -35.06 23.77
C GLY A 22 -3.90 -35.56 23.30
N PHE A 23 -4.92 -34.70 23.30
CA PHE A 23 -6.25 -35.04 22.78
C PHE A 23 -6.23 -35.33 21.27
N GLN A 24 -5.59 -34.49 20.45
CA GLN A 24 -5.43 -34.77 19.02
C GLN A 24 -4.65 -36.06 18.75
N SER A 25 -3.67 -36.40 19.58
CA SER A 25 -2.93 -37.66 19.49
C SER A 25 -3.80 -38.86 19.89
N ARG A 26 -4.68 -38.73 20.90
CA ARG A 26 -5.63 -39.77 21.28
C ARG A 26 -6.68 -40.00 20.19
N ILE A 27 -7.20 -38.94 19.56
CA ILE A 27 -8.11 -39.05 18.41
C ILE A 27 -7.41 -39.77 17.25
N LYS A 28 -6.22 -39.32 16.83
CA LYS A 28 -5.44 -39.96 15.74
C LYS A 28 -4.98 -41.39 16.02
N ASN A 29 -4.91 -41.80 17.29
CA ASN A 29 -4.69 -43.19 17.66
C ASN A 29 -6.00 -43.98 17.58
N MET A 30 -7.10 -43.45 18.12
CA MET A 30 -8.44 -44.07 18.04
C MET A 30 -8.90 -44.27 16.58
N GLU A 31 -8.70 -43.29 15.71
CA GLU A 31 -8.94 -43.41 14.26
C GLU A 31 -8.09 -44.53 13.63
N ARG A 32 -6.80 -44.62 14.02
CA ARG A 32 -5.87 -45.65 13.49
C ARG A 32 -6.22 -47.03 14.00
N ASP A 33 -6.68 -47.16 15.24
CA ASP A 33 -7.02 -48.43 15.85
C ASP A 33 -8.38 -48.93 15.34
N LEU A 34 -9.39 -48.05 15.19
CA LEU A 34 -10.62 -48.34 14.45
C LEU A 34 -10.35 -48.77 12.99
N TRP A 35 -9.33 -48.18 12.33
CA TRP A 35 -8.95 -48.57 10.98
C TRP A 35 -8.24 -49.95 10.93
N LYS A 36 -7.47 -50.32 11.96
CA LYS A 36 -6.93 -51.68 12.10
C LYS A 36 -8.04 -52.69 12.37
N ASP A 37 -9.00 -52.36 13.23
CA ASP A 37 -10.13 -53.25 13.55
C ASP A 37 -11.00 -53.48 12.31
N TYR A 38 -11.22 -52.43 11.50
CA TYR A 38 -11.86 -52.55 10.19
C TYR A 38 -11.08 -53.47 9.24
N GLN A 39 -9.75 -53.32 9.13
CA GLN A 39 -8.92 -54.22 8.31
C GLN A 39 -8.90 -55.67 8.85
N ALA A 40 -8.97 -55.87 10.16
CA ALA A 40 -9.05 -57.20 10.77
C ALA A 40 -10.39 -57.89 10.46
N LEU A 41 -11.50 -57.13 10.52
CA LEU A 41 -12.83 -57.59 10.12
C LEU A 41 -12.93 -57.90 8.62
N GLU A 42 -12.38 -57.04 7.76
CA GLU A 42 -12.29 -57.27 6.31
C GLU A 42 -11.46 -58.52 5.99
N GLY A 43 -10.35 -58.73 6.72
CA GLY A 43 -9.52 -59.93 6.62
C GLY A 43 -10.22 -61.21 7.10
N ASP A 44 -10.92 -61.20 8.24
CA ASP A 44 -11.67 -62.38 8.70
C ASP A 44 -12.84 -62.71 7.75
N LEU A 45 -13.52 -61.69 7.20
CA LEU A 45 -14.56 -61.86 6.18
C LEU A 45 -14.02 -62.52 4.90
N ASP A 46 -12.85 -62.09 4.39
CA ASP A 46 -12.18 -62.71 3.25
C ASP A 46 -11.75 -64.16 3.54
N THR A 47 -11.14 -64.44 4.69
CA THR A 47 -10.76 -65.83 5.03
C THR A 47 -11.96 -66.73 5.26
N LYS A 48 -13.05 -66.24 5.86
CA LYS A 48 -14.32 -66.96 6.00
C LYS A 48 -14.99 -67.20 4.66
N THR A 49 -14.96 -66.23 3.74
CA THR A 49 -15.48 -66.40 2.38
C THR A 49 -14.69 -67.46 1.61
N LYS A 50 -13.35 -67.42 1.65
CA LYS A 50 -12.48 -68.46 1.04
C LYS A 50 -12.66 -69.84 1.66
N LYS A 51 -12.94 -69.94 2.97
CA LYS A 51 -13.32 -71.21 3.63
C LYS A 51 -14.68 -71.70 3.14
N LEU A 52 -15.64 -70.81 2.97
CA LEU A 52 -17.00 -71.10 2.50
C LEU A 52 -16.99 -71.62 1.06
N ASP A 53 -16.27 -70.95 0.15
CA ASP A 53 -16.07 -71.40 -1.24
C ASP A 53 -15.41 -72.79 -1.31
N ARG A 54 -14.42 -73.04 -0.43
CA ARG A 54 -13.72 -74.33 -0.36
C ARG A 54 -14.63 -75.45 0.19
N LEU A 55 -15.47 -75.16 1.19
CA LEU A 55 -16.45 -76.10 1.70
C LEU A 55 -17.56 -76.37 0.68
N GLU A 56 -18.05 -75.33 -0.01
CA GLU A 56 -19.05 -75.50 -1.07
C GLU A 56 -18.51 -76.38 -2.21
N SER A 57 -17.25 -76.19 -2.61
CA SER A 57 -16.56 -77.05 -3.58
C SER A 57 -16.47 -78.50 -3.11
N ILE A 58 -16.13 -78.75 -1.83
CA ILE A 58 -16.06 -80.11 -1.26
C ILE A 58 -17.44 -80.78 -1.21
N VAL A 59 -18.48 -80.06 -0.77
CA VAL A 59 -19.86 -80.57 -0.73
C VAL A 59 -20.36 -80.87 -2.15
N ARG A 60 -20.19 -79.93 -3.09
CA ARG A 60 -20.63 -80.06 -4.49
C ARG A 60 -19.96 -81.24 -5.19
N ASN A 61 -18.66 -81.45 -4.96
CA ASN A 61 -17.93 -82.60 -5.52
C ASN A 61 -18.27 -83.93 -4.81
N GLY A 62 -18.52 -83.91 -3.50
CA GLY A 62 -18.91 -85.09 -2.74
C GLY A 62 -20.29 -85.62 -3.15
N VAL A 63 -21.28 -84.73 -3.33
CA VAL A 63 -22.63 -85.09 -3.80
C VAL A 63 -22.59 -85.69 -5.21
N ALA A 64 -21.68 -85.21 -6.07
CA ALA A 64 -21.50 -85.74 -7.42
C ALA A 64 -20.87 -87.15 -7.48
N SER A 65 -20.32 -87.67 -6.38
CA SER A 65 -19.57 -88.94 -6.38
C SER A 65 -20.43 -90.20 -6.21
N GLY A 66 -21.72 -90.08 -5.87
CA GLY A 66 -22.74 -91.14 -5.94
C GLY A 66 -22.61 -92.36 -5.00
N THR A 67 -21.41 -92.71 -4.52
CA THR A 67 -21.16 -93.88 -3.66
C THR A 67 -20.32 -93.47 -2.46
N LEU A 68 -20.95 -93.33 -1.28
CA LEU A 68 -20.29 -92.98 -0.03
C LEU A 68 -20.78 -93.89 1.10
N ASN A 69 -19.85 -94.37 1.92
CA ASN A 69 -20.14 -95.29 3.00
C ASN A 69 -20.82 -94.56 4.18
N SER A 70 -21.50 -95.27 5.08
CA SER A 70 -22.23 -94.65 6.21
C SER A 70 -21.36 -93.70 7.07
N SER A 71 -20.08 -94.02 7.27
CA SER A 71 -19.10 -93.15 7.94
C SER A 71 -18.80 -91.86 7.17
N GLU A 72 -18.79 -91.93 5.83
CA GLU A 72 -18.54 -90.79 4.93
C GLU A 72 -19.79 -89.94 4.76
N HIS A 73 -20.98 -90.53 4.72
CA HIS A 73 -22.25 -89.81 4.80
C HIS A 73 -22.36 -89.04 6.13
N SER A 74 -21.99 -89.67 7.25
CA SER A 74 -21.90 -89.03 8.58
C SER A 74 -20.84 -87.92 8.66
N ARG A 75 -19.84 -87.92 7.77
CA ARG A 75 -18.86 -86.83 7.60
C ARG A 75 -19.39 -85.73 6.67
N MET A 76 -20.14 -86.08 5.63
CA MET A 76 -20.78 -85.12 4.73
C MET A 76 -21.84 -84.30 5.46
N VAL A 77 -22.73 -84.93 6.23
CA VAL A 77 -23.75 -84.22 7.04
C VAL A 77 -23.08 -83.21 7.97
N ARG A 78 -22.03 -83.60 8.71
CA ARG A 78 -21.26 -82.69 9.57
C ARG A 78 -20.54 -81.56 8.80
N MET A 79 -20.10 -81.80 7.56
CA MET A 79 -19.57 -80.73 6.71
C MET A 79 -20.67 -79.80 6.17
N GLU A 80 -21.87 -80.31 5.92
CA GLU A 80 -23.02 -79.52 5.47
C GLU A 80 -23.59 -78.66 6.60
N GLU A 81 -23.67 -79.20 7.83
CA GLU A 81 -23.96 -78.45 9.05
C GLU A 81 -22.92 -77.34 9.29
N ALA A 82 -21.64 -77.68 9.25
CA ALA A 82 -20.56 -76.70 9.38
C ALA A 82 -20.61 -75.62 8.28
N TYR A 83 -20.95 -75.99 7.04
CA TYR A 83 -21.13 -75.05 5.92
C TYR A 83 -22.34 -74.13 6.15
N ARG A 84 -23.49 -74.66 6.60
CA ARG A 84 -24.67 -73.87 6.95
C ARG A 84 -24.36 -72.89 8.09
N GLN A 85 -23.65 -73.35 9.12
CA GLN A 85 -23.27 -72.52 10.28
C GLN A 85 -22.28 -71.41 9.89
N LEU A 86 -21.24 -71.72 9.10
CA LEU A 86 -20.30 -70.72 8.56
C LEU A 86 -20.99 -69.72 7.61
N LYS A 87 -22.04 -70.16 6.90
CA LYS A 87 -22.85 -69.29 6.02
C LYS A 87 -23.73 -68.32 6.80
N ILE A 88 -24.29 -68.75 7.94
CA ILE A 88 -24.98 -67.86 8.88
C ILE A 88 -24.00 -66.85 9.47
N GLU A 89 -22.81 -67.29 9.89
CA GLU A 89 -21.76 -66.41 10.46
C GLU A 89 -21.21 -65.40 9.44
N ASN A 90 -21.06 -65.79 8.16
CA ASN A 90 -20.67 -64.85 7.10
C ASN A 90 -21.82 -63.86 6.79
N ALA A 91 -23.08 -64.31 6.86
CA ALA A 91 -24.24 -63.44 6.69
C ALA A 91 -24.37 -62.40 7.82
N THR A 92 -24.15 -62.76 9.09
CA THR A 92 -24.18 -61.81 10.21
C THR A 92 -23.02 -60.82 10.19
N LEU A 93 -21.83 -61.22 9.72
CA LEU A 93 -20.73 -60.28 9.48
C LEU A 93 -21.02 -59.31 8.32
N ARG A 94 -21.70 -59.77 7.25
CA ARG A 94 -22.14 -58.88 6.17
C ARG A 94 -23.22 -57.90 6.62
N THR A 95 -24.23 -58.35 7.38
CA THR A 95 -25.23 -57.41 7.92
C THR A 95 -24.62 -56.42 8.91
N ALA A 96 -23.63 -56.81 9.72
CA ALA A 96 -22.89 -55.85 10.56
C ALA A 96 -22.14 -54.77 9.75
N SER A 97 -21.74 -55.08 8.51
CA SER A 97 -21.20 -54.09 7.56
C SER A 97 -22.28 -53.21 6.92
N ASP A 98 -23.42 -53.80 6.50
CA ASP A 98 -24.48 -53.10 5.77
C ASP A 98 -25.43 -52.26 6.66
N VAL A 99 -25.57 -52.59 7.95
CA VAL A 99 -26.46 -51.89 8.90
C VAL A 99 -26.11 -50.41 9.08
N ARG A 100 -24.90 -49.98 8.71
CA ARG A 100 -24.49 -48.56 8.74
C ARG A 100 -24.93 -47.76 7.49
N SER A 101 -25.78 -48.29 6.61
CA SER A 101 -26.15 -47.64 5.33
C SER A 101 -27.63 -47.74 4.91
N ARG A 102 -28.55 -48.27 5.73
CA ARG A 102 -29.97 -48.38 5.35
C ARG A 102 -30.95 -48.39 6.53
N ALA A 103 -31.73 -47.32 6.67
CA ALA A 103 -32.91 -47.26 7.53
C ALA A 103 -34.00 -46.39 6.89
N ALA A 104 -35.04 -47.01 6.32
CA ALA A 104 -36.37 -46.41 6.09
C ALA A 104 -37.39 -47.46 5.53
N TYR A 105 -38.59 -47.47 6.13
CA TYR A 105 -39.89 -47.99 5.62
C TYR A 105 -40.30 -49.48 5.69
N SER A 106 -41.16 -49.75 6.69
CA SER A 106 -42.60 -50.15 6.55
C SER A 106 -43.05 -51.60 6.81
N ALA A 107 -44.27 -51.73 7.37
CA ALA A 107 -44.90 -52.92 7.98
C ALA A 107 -46.10 -53.52 7.17
N ALA A 108 -46.60 -54.70 7.60
CA ALA A 108 -48.04 -55.11 7.77
C ALA A 108 -48.37 -56.63 7.47
N GLY A 109 -49.32 -57.26 8.21
CA GLY A 109 -50.26 -58.29 7.66
C GLY A 109 -50.47 -59.71 8.28
N GLU A 110 -51.39 -59.85 9.26
CA GLU A 110 -52.49 -60.83 9.58
C GLU A 110 -52.66 -62.34 9.12
N GLU A 111 -53.07 -63.21 10.09
CA GLU A 111 -54.15 -64.28 10.23
C GLU A 111 -54.39 -65.60 9.38
N GLY A 112 -54.96 -66.69 10.02
CA GLY A 112 -56.01 -67.58 9.37
C GLY A 112 -56.19 -69.15 9.54
N VAL A 113 -56.69 -69.68 10.70
CA VAL A 113 -57.47 -70.93 11.14
C VAL A 113 -58.09 -72.07 10.20
N GLY A 114 -58.23 -73.37 10.65
CA GLY A 114 -59.34 -74.36 10.27
C GLY A 114 -59.20 -75.96 10.37
N SER A 115 -60.27 -76.75 10.74
CA SER A 115 -60.39 -78.29 10.92
C SER A 115 -61.88 -78.84 10.78
N PRO A 116 -62.43 -80.07 11.20
CA PRO A 116 -62.03 -81.49 11.61
C PRO A 116 -62.98 -82.73 11.14
N SER A 117 -62.98 -83.94 11.82
CA SER A 117 -64.14 -84.93 12.12
C SER A 117 -64.35 -86.43 11.53
N PRO A 118 -65.18 -87.38 12.15
CA PRO A 118 -65.05 -88.91 12.17
C PRO A 118 -66.33 -89.89 12.00
N SER A 119 -66.31 -91.25 12.30
CA SER A 119 -67.51 -92.21 12.58
C SER A 119 -67.27 -93.78 12.88
N ILE A 120 -68.32 -94.65 13.14
CA ILE A 120 -68.38 -96.09 13.74
C ILE A 120 -69.69 -96.94 13.31
N PRO A 121 -70.30 -98.10 13.86
CA PRO A 121 -70.03 -99.32 14.78
C PRO A 121 -70.81 -100.74 14.54
N THR A 122 -70.80 -101.74 15.50
CA THR A 122 -71.81 -102.85 15.95
C THR A 122 -72.09 -104.31 15.35
N GLY A 123 -72.50 -105.35 16.19
CA GLY A 123 -73.38 -106.56 15.83
C GLY A 123 -73.35 -107.99 16.60
N PRO A 124 -74.48 -108.71 16.99
CA PRO A 124 -74.53 -110.01 17.81
C PRO A 124 -75.63 -111.17 17.54
N ARG A 125 -75.64 -112.39 18.22
CA ARG A 125 -76.83 -113.24 18.80
C ARG A 125 -76.87 -114.83 18.95
N ASP A 126 -77.56 -115.32 20.04
CA ASP A 126 -78.56 -116.44 20.38
C ASP A 126 -78.54 -118.00 20.08
N ARG A 127 -79.02 -118.90 21.04
CA ARG A 127 -80.31 -119.77 21.07
C ARG A 127 -80.41 -121.25 21.70
N GLU A 128 -81.36 -121.47 22.65
CA GLU A 128 -82.48 -122.50 22.86
C GLU A 128 -82.50 -124.10 22.94
N LYS A 129 -83.12 -124.67 24.04
CA LYS A 129 -84.30 -125.64 24.19
C LYS A 129 -84.33 -127.23 24.20
N LYS A 130 -85.04 -127.79 25.24
CA LYS A 130 -86.27 -128.72 25.28
C LYS A 130 -86.30 -130.27 25.62
N SER A 131 -87.05 -130.61 26.72
CA SER A 131 -88.26 -131.52 26.85
C SER A 131 -88.22 -133.09 26.78
N ARG A 132 -88.94 -133.85 27.68
CA ARG A 132 -90.35 -134.39 27.48
C ARG A 132 -90.83 -135.61 28.37
N LYS A 133 -91.95 -135.45 29.13
CA LYS A 133 -93.04 -136.40 29.57
C LYS A 133 -92.79 -137.69 30.42
N GLY A 134 -93.66 -137.93 31.43
CA GLY A 134 -94.52 -139.15 31.37
C GLY A 134 -95.26 -139.83 32.55
N ARG A 135 -95.80 -139.16 33.60
CA ARG A 135 -96.88 -139.67 34.50
C ARG A 135 -96.71 -141.03 35.23
N ASP A 136 -96.04 -141.00 36.39
CA ASP A 136 -96.59 -141.60 37.63
C ASP A 136 -97.28 -140.48 38.44
N GLY A 137 -98.32 -139.93 37.81
CA GLY A 137 -98.56 -138.49 37.73
C GLY A 137 -99.40 -137.83 38.83
N GLU A 138 -99.30 -138.26 40.09
CA GLU A 138 -99.95 -137.55 41.21
C GLU A 138 -99.05 -137.45 42.44
N ARG A 139 -98.25 -138.47 42.75
CA ARG A 139 -97.18 -138.38 43.76
C ARG A 139 -95.90 -137.77 43.19
N SER A 140 -95.47 -138.23 42.00
CA SER A 140 -94.34 -137.60 41.29
C SER A 140 -94.68 -136.20 40.75
N GLU A 141 -95.96 -135.85 40.58
CA GLU A 141 -96.37 -134.48 40.24
C GLU A 141 -96.55 -133.60 41.49
N LEU A 142 -96.66 -134.17 42.71
CA LEU A 142 -96.60 -133.41 43.97
C LEU A 142 -95.17 -133.19 44.45
N ASP A 143 -94.33 -134.23 44.50
CA ASP A 143 -92.89 -134.07 44.74
C ASP A 143 -92.27 -133.21 43.64
N GLY A 144 -92.64 -133.43 42.37
CA GLY A 144 -92.20 -132.60 41.25
C GLY A 144 -92.68 -131.15 41.34
N CYS A 145 -93.90 -130.87 41.83
CA CYS A 145 -94.32 -129.49 42.12
C CYS A 145 -93.61 -128.88 43.33
N MET A 146 -93.11 -129.70 44.27
CA MET A 146 -92.31 -129.22 45.41
C MET A 146 -90.88 -128.92 44.97
N GLU A 147 -90.28 -129.77 44.13
CA GLU A 147 -88.97 -129.57 43.49
C GLU A 147 -88.99 -128.41 42.48
N ASP A 148 -90.05 -128.29 41.66
CA ASP A 148 -90.29 -127.11 40.80
C ASP A 148 -90.51 -125.83 41.65
N PHE A 149 -91.08 -125.93 42.85
CA PHE A 149 -91.25 -124.78 43.75
C PHE A 149 -89.94 -124.40 44.45
N GLU A 150 -89.17 -125.37 44.96
CA GLU A 150 -87.84 -125.11 45.53
C GLU A 150 -86.88 -124.57 44.47
N THR A 151 -86.83 -125.14 43.26
CA THR A 151 -85.99 -124.61 42.17
C THR A 151 -86.46 -123.25 41.65
N THR A 152 -87.76 -122.91 41.70
CA THR A 152 -88.23 -121.54 41.39
C THR A 152 -88.01 -120.56 42.53
N VAL A 153 -87.99 -121.00 43.79
CA VAL A 153 -87.56 -120.19 44.95
C VAL A 153 -86.05 -119.93 44.90
N ASP A 154 -85.23 -120.94 44.65
CA ASP A 154 -83.78 -120.80 44.51
C ASP A 154 -83.42 -119.93 43.28
N ALA A 155 -84.07 -120.15 42.13
CA ALA A 155 -83.87 -119.30 40.95
C ALA A 155 -84.36 -117.87 41.17
N LYS A 156 -85.42 -117.66 41.96
CA LYS A 156 -85.86 -116.33 42.39
C LYS A 156 -84.85 -115.68 43.33
N GLN A 157 -84.33 -116.43 44.30
CA GLN A 157 -83.35 -115.91 45.26
C GLN A 157 -82.02 -115.59 44.57
N GLN A 158 -81.52 -116.44 43.66
CA GLN A 158 -80.37 -116.12 42.81
C GLN A 158 -80.63 -114.91 41.90
N ALA A 159 -81.86 -114.70 41.43
CA ALA A 159 -82.23 -113.51 40.65
C ALA A 159 -82.35 -112.24 41.52
N GLU A 160 -82.78 -112.36 42.78
CA GLU A 160 -82.81 -111.26 43.76
C GLU A 160 -81.37 -110.90 44.21
N GLU A 161 -80.51 -111.88 44.46
CA GLU A 161 -79.08 -111.70 44.76
C GLU A 161 -78.31 -111.09 43.56
N ALA A 162 -78.62 -111.52 42.33
CA ALA A 162 -78.07 -110.90 41.12
C ALA A 162 -78.61 -109.47 40.88
N ALA A 163 -79.85 -109.20 41.26
CA ALA A 163 -80.43 -107.85 41.18
C ALA A 163 -79.84 -106.91 42.24
N THR A 164 -79.57 -107.38 43.47
CA THR A 164 -78.86 -106.58 44.47
C THR A 164 -77.42 -106.32 44.07
N ALA A 165 -76.69 -107.32 43.54
CA ALA A 165 -75.33 -107.12 43.03
C ALA A 165 -75.29 -106.11 41.87
N LEU A 166 -76.21 -106.19 40.90
CA LEU A 166 -76.32 -105.21 39.82
C LEU A 166 -76.75 -103.81 40.31
N GLN A 167 -77.44 -103.71 41.45
CA GLN A 167 -77.76 -102.42 42.07
C GLN A 167 -76.56 -101.86 42.83
N GLU A 168 -75.79 -102.68 43.55
CA GLU A 168 -74.53 -102.28 44.19
C GLU A 168 -73.48 -101.83 43.14
N ASP A 169 -73.36 -102.55 42.02
CA ASP A 169 -72.53 -102.15 40.88
C ASP A 169 -72.98 -100.81 40.27
N LEU A 170 -74.30 -100.59 40.15
CA LEU A 170 -74.87 -99.33 39.65
C LEU A 170 -74.60 -98.16 40.61
N GLU A 171 -74.84 -98.36 41.91
CA GLU A 171 -74.59 -97.37 42.95
C GLU A 171 -73.08 -97.03 43.05
N THR A 172 -72.21 -98.03 42.90
CA THR A 172 -70.75 -97.82 42.79
C THR A 172 -70.39 -97.02 41.55
N ALA A 173 -70.87 -97.40 40.37
CA ALA A 173 -70.61 -96.66 39.12
C ALA A 173 -71.18 -95.24 39.12
N MET A 174 -72.28 -95.00 39.86
CA MET A 174 -72.83 -93.66 40.09
C MET A 174 -71.95 -92.83 41.03
N ALA A 175 -71.39 -93.44 42.09
CA ALA A 175 -70.42 -92.78 42.97
C ALA A 175 -69.13 -92.41 42.20
N ASP A 176 -68.59 -93.33 41.40
CA ASP A 176 -67.41 -93.09 40.55
C ASP A 176 -67.66 -91.98 39.52
N LEU A 177 -68.84 -91.95 38.90
CA LEU A 177 -69.21 -90.86 37.97
C LEU A 177 -69.32 -89.50 38.67
N VAL A 178 -69.81 -89.45 39.91
CA VAL A 178 -69.85 -88.22 40.72
C VAL A 178 -68.44 -87.79 41.14
N ALA A 179 -67.56 -88.74 41.48
CA ALA A 179 -66.16 -88.46 41.77
C ALA A 179 -65.42 -87.88 40.54
N LEU A 180 -65.55 -88.52 39.38
CA LEU A 180 -64.96 -88.04 38.12
C LEU A 180 -65.54 -86.70 37.66
N GLN A 181 -66.81 -86.40 37.98
CA GLN A 181 -67.39 -85.08 37.76
C GLN A 181 -66.79 -84.03 38.69
N ALA A 182 -66.58 -84.35 39.97
CA ALA A 182 -65.92 -83.46 40.92
C ALA A 182 -64.45 -83.20 40.54
N GLU A 183 -63.68 -84.24 40.18
CA GLU A 183 -62.30 -84.12 39.70
C GLU A 183 -62.21 -83.27 38.41
N ARG A 184 -63.12 -83.48 37.45
CA ARG A 184 -63.19 -82.64 36.24
C ARG A 184 -63.51 -81.19 36.59
N ASP A 185 -64.48 -80.95 37.47
CA ASP A 185 -64.93 -79.60 37.79
C ASP A 185 -63.92 -78.84 38.67
N GLU A 186 -63.08 -79.55 39.42
CA GLU A 186 -61.91 -78.98 40.08
C GLU A 186 -60.78 -78.70 39.09
N ALA A 187 -60.43 -79.63 38.21
CA ALA A 187 -59.43 -79.39 37.15
C ALA A 187 -59.83 -78.23 36.21
N LEU A 188 -61.12 -77.99 35.99
CA LEU A 188 -61.62 -76.82 35.26
C LEU A 188 -61.54 -75.51 36.08
N ARG A 189 -61.60 -75.56 37.42
CA ARG A 189 -61.27 -74.40 38.27
C ARG A 189 -59.78 -74.12 38.24
N GLU A 190 -58.95 -75.14 38.52
CA GLU A 190 -57.49 -75.04 38.48
C GLU A 190 -57.02 -74.49 37.12
N GLN A 191 -57.59 -74.96 36.00
CA GLN A 191 -57.28 -74.39 34.69
C GLN A 191 -57.70 -72.91 34.56
N ALA A 192 -58.90 -72.53 35.01
CA ALA A 192 -59.38 -71.14 34.93
C ALA A 192 -58.58 -70.19 35.84
N ASP A 193 -58.19 -70.65 37.03
CA ASP A 193 -57.36 -69.90 37.97
C ASP A 193 -55.92 -69.74 37.42
N MET A 194 -55.33 -70.80 36.85
CA MET A 194 -54.04 -70.73 36.15
C MET A 194 -54.10 -69.81 34.92
N GLU A 195 -55.18 -69.85 34.13
CA GLU A 195 -55.38 -68.93 32.99
C GLU A 195 -55.49 -67.47 33.48
N ALA A 196 -56.17 -67.21 34.60
CA ALA A 196 -56.24 -65.89 35.22
C ALA A 196 -54.88 -65.42 35.77
N GLU A 197 -54.08 -66.29 36.37
CA GLU A 197 -52.70 -65.99 36.80
C GLU A 197 -51.79 -65.67 35.60
N PHE A 198 -51.90 -66.40 34.49
CA PHE A 198 -51.16 -66.11 33.25
C PHE A 198 -51.59 -64.78 32.61
N GLU A 199 -52.89 -64.46 32.63
CA GLU A 199 -53.40 -63.17 32.12
C GLU A 199 -52.93 -62.00 33.02
N ALA A 200 -52.92 -62.19 34.34
CA ALA A 200 -52.40 -61.22 35.30
C ALA A 200 -50.89 -60.99 35.13
N LEU A 201 -50.09 -62.04 35.01
CA LEU A 201 -48.64 -61.95 34.81
C LEU A 201 -48.28 -61.30 33.46
N ARG A 202 -49.07 -61.56 32.40
CA ARG A 202 -48.93 -60.85 31.11
C ARG A 202 -49.22 -59.36 31.25
N LYS A 203 -50.26 -59.00 32.01
CA LYS A 203 -50.65 -57.61 32.24
C LYS A 203 -49.61 -56.86 33.07
N GLU A 204 -49.06 -57.49 34.12
CA GLU A 204 -47.96 -56.96 34.92
C GLU A 204 -46.70 -56.76 34.06
N ALA A 205 -46.33 -57.75 33.25
CA ALA A 205 -45.19 -57.63 32.33
C ALA A 205 -45.38 -56.54 31.26
N GLN A 206 -46.60 -56.32 30.76
CA GLN A 206 -46.88 -55.21 29.84
C GLN A 206 -46.82 -53.86 30.58
N GLU A 207 -47.35 -53.75 31.79
CA GLU A 207 -47.27 -52.53 32.61
C GLU A 207 -45.81 -52.17 32.97
N GLU A 208 -44.94 -53.16 33.19
CA GLU A 208 -43.50 -52.94 33.38
C GLU A 208 -42.78 -52.56 32.08
N ILE A 209 -43.15 -53.14 30.93
CA ILE A 209 -42.63 -52.70 29.61
C ILE A 209 -43.05 -51.26 29.33
N ASP A 210 -44.33 -50.92 29.48
CA ASP A 210 -44.84 -49.56 29.28
C ASP A 210 -44.14 -48.56 30.22
N ALA A 211 -43.85 -48.95 31.47
CA ALA A 211 -43.10 -48.11 32.41
C ALA A 211 -41.63 -47.91 31.99
N LEU A 212 -40.96 -48.95 31.52
CA LEU A 212 -39.57 -48.88 31.03
C LEU A 212 -39.46 -48.09 29.71
N GLU A 213 -40.44 -48.18 28.82
CA GLU A 213 -40.51 -47.33 27.61
C GLU A 213 -40.71 -45.86 27.99
N ASN A 214 -41.62 -45.56 28.94
CA ASN A 214 -41.79 -44.19 29.46
C ASN A 214 -40.54 -43.64 30.17
N GLU A 215 -39.77 -44.47 30.89
CA GLU A 215 -38.47 -44.02 31.44
C GLU A 215 -37.46 -43.79 30.31
N ALA A 216 -37.37 -44.70 29.32
CA ALA A 216 -36.45 -44.57 28.20
C ALA A 216 -36.68 -43.28 27.39
N ASP A 217 -37.93 -42.92 27.12
CA ASP A 217 -38.29 -41.67 26.45
C ASP A 217 -37.93 -40.44 27.30
N GLN A 218 -38.25 -40.44 28.60
CA GLN A 218 -37.84 -39.36 29.52
C GLN A 218 -36.31 -39.19 29.55
N LYS A 219 -35.55 -40.29 29.60
CA LYS A 219 -34.08 -40.27 29.53
C LYS A 219 -33.58 -39.79 28.17
N GLY A 220 -34.31 -40.09 27.10
CA GLY A 220 -34.09 -39.56 25.75
C GLY A 220 -34.24 -38.03 25.69
N GLU A 221 -35.31 -37.49 26.24
CA GLU A 221 -35.56 -36.04 26.33
C GLU A 221 -34.52 -35.34 27.23
N GLU A 222 -34.21 -35.90 28.40
CA GLU A 222 -33.15 -35.39 29.29
C GLU A 222 -31.79 -35.35 28.58
N MET A 223 -31.44 -36.40 27.84
CA MET A 223 -30.18 -36.47 27.10
C MET A 223 -30.12 -35.47 25.94
N GLN A 224 -31.20 -35.29 25.18
CA GLN A 224 -31.28 -34.26 24.13
C GLN A 224 -31.16 -32.85 24.71
N ARG A 225 -31.85 -32.58 25.82
CA ARG A 225 -31.75 -31.29 26.53
C ARG A 225 -30.33 -31.02 27.03
N LEU A 226 -29.68 -32.01 27.65
CA LEU A 226 -28.31 -31.88 28.12
C LEU A 226 -27.30 -31.71 26.96
N GLN A 227 -27.54 -32.32 25.80
CA GLN A 227 -26.75 -32.08 24.59
C GLN A 227 -26.91 -30.64 24.07
N LEU A 228 -28.14 -30.10 24.06
CA LEU A 228 -28.40 -28.71 23.67
C LEU A 228 -27.77 -27.71 24.64
N ASP A 229 -27.94 -27.91 25.95
CA ASP A 229 -27.32 -27.08 26.99
C ASP A 229 -25.78 -27.12 26.87
N LEU A 230 -25.20 -28.29 26.55
CA LEU A 230 -23.76 -28.45 26.35
C LEU A 230 -23.27 -27.80 25.05
N SER A 231 -24.02 -27.85 23.95
CA SER A 231 -23.65 -27.16 22.70
C SER A 231 -23.67 -25.65 22.88
N ILE A 232 -24.74 -25.10 23.49
CA ILE A 232 -24.84 -23.67 23.82
C ILE A 232 -23.69 -23.24 24.74
N ARG A 233 -23.30 -24.08 25.71
CA ARG A 233 -22.17 -23.78 26.60
C ARG A 233 -20.82 -23.84 25.87
N SER A 234 -20.68 -24.69 24.86
CA SER A 234 -19.50 -24.75 23.98
C SER A 234 -19.41 -23.50 23.10
N GLU A 235 -20.49 -23.11 22.44
CA GLU A 235 -20.58 -21.91 21.60
C GLU A 235 -20.25 -20.64 22.41
N ASN A 236 -20.83 -20.50 23.61
CA ASN A 236 -20.53 -19.40 24.53
C ASN A 236 -19.06 -19.37 24.98
N PHE A 237 -18.44 -20.54 25.18
CA PHE A 237 -17.02 -20.64 25.54
C PHE A 237 -16.10 -20.32 24.36
N GLU A 238 -16.44 -20.74 23.14
CA GLU A 238 -15.73 -20.36 21.93
C GLU A 238 -15.83 -18.86 21.63
N ALA A 239 -17.00 -18.27 21.82
CA ALA A 239 -17.22 -16.83 21.73
C ALA A 239 -16.35 -16.06 22.75
N LEU A 240 -16.38 -16.45 24.02
CA LEU A 240 -15.54 -15.84 25.06
C LEU A 240 -14.04 -16.02 24.78
N GLN A 241 -13.61 -17.20 24.29
CA GLN A 241 -12.22 -17.39 23.87
C GLN A 241 -11.85 -16.49 22.68
N LYS A 242 -12.77 -16.23 21.76
CA LYS A 242 -12.54 -15.30 20.64
C LYS A 242 -12.40 -13.88 21.17
N GLU A 243 -13.32 -13.40 22.00
CA GLU A 243 -13.23 -12.08 22.63
C GLU A 243 -11.93 -11.91 23.45
N MET A 244 -11.48 -12.94 24.16
CA MET A 244 -10.18 -12.91 24.84
C MET A 244 -8.99 -12.81 23.89
N ARG A 245 -9.03 -13.43 22.69
CA ARG A 245 -8.00 -13.26 21.66
C ARG A 245 -8.05 -11.86 21.06
N ASP A 246 -9.23 -11.38 20.72
CA ASP A 246 -9.45 -10.06 20.11
C ASP A 246 -9.03 -8.93 21.09
N MET A 247 -9.33 -9.07 22.40
CA MET A 247 -8.81 -8.19 23.46
C MET A 247 -7.30 -8.29 23.64
N SER A 248 -6.72 -9.50 23.57
CA SER A 248 -5.26 -9.67 23.69
C SER A 248 -4.53 -9.02 22.51
N GLU A 249 -5.06 -9.14 21.29
CA GLU A 249 -4.53 -8.47 20.10
C GLU A 249 -4.69 -6.94 20.21
N ALA A 250 -5.79 -6.45 20.77
CA ALA A 250 -5.97 -5.03 21.06
C ALA A 250 -4.97 -4.50 22.11
N ILE A 251 -4.66 -5.27 23.15
CA ILE A 251 -3.63 -4.94 24.14
C ILE A 251 -2.26 -4.85 23.47
N VAL A 252 -1.85 -5.85 22.67
CA VAL A 252 -0.56 -5.82 21.95
C VAL A 252 -0.47 -4.60 21.02
N ARG A 253 -1.53 -4.27 20.27
CA ARG A 253 -1.57 -3.04 19.46
C ARG A 253 -1.41 -1.77 20.29
N LEU A 254 -2.00 -1.71 21.49
CA LEU A 254 -1.84 -0.56 22.40
C LEU A 254 -0.44 -0.49 23.01
N GLU A 255 0.20 -1.63 23.29
CA GLU A 255 1.60 -1.71 23.73
C GLU A 255 2.56 -1.24 22.61
N ASP A 256 2.37 -1.73 21.38
CA ASP A 256 3.10 -1.27 20.19
C ASP A 256 2.90 0.24 19.94
N GLU A 257 1.65 0.73 20.03
CA GLU A 257 1.36 2.17 19.92
C GLU A 257 2.02 2.99 21.03
N HIS A 258 2.07 2.48 22.26
CA HIS A 258 2.71 3.14 23.39
C HIS A 258 4.23 3.21 23.20
N GLU A 259 4.87 2.12 22.78
CA GLU A 259 6.30 2.07 22.49
C GLU A 259 6.67 3.03 21.34
N ASN A 260 5.89 3.05 20.25
CA ASN A 260 6.07 4.02 19.16
C ASN A 260 5.93 5.48 19.63
N LYS A 261 4.97 5.77 20.53
CA LYS A 261 4.81 7.11 21.14
C LYS A 261 5.98 7.45 22.07
N PHE A 262 6.49 6.49 22.83
CA PHE A 262 7.64 6.65 23.72
C PHE A 262 8.94 6.94 22.95
N GLN A 263 9.22 6.20 21.88
CA GLN A 263 10.34 6.49 20.97
C GLN A 263 10.19 7.85 20.29
N ARG A 264 8.95 8.26 19.92
CA ARG A 264 8.70 9.59 19.37
C ARG A 264 8.92 10.72 20.39
N ILE A 265 8.61 10.48 21.68
CA ILE A 265 8.91 11.42 22.77
C ILE A 265 10.43 11.55 22.93
N GLN A 266 11.17 10.45 23.04
CA GLN A 266 12.64 10.49 23.14
C GLN A 266 13.29 11.24 21.97
N GLN A 267 12.82 11.03 20.74
CA GLN A 267 13.32 11.79 19.58
C GLN A 267 13.03 13.29 19.72
N LEU A 268 11.84 13.68 20.18
CA LEU A 268 11.49 15.09 20.38
C LEU A 268 12.27 15.71 21.56
N GLU A 269 12.58 14.96 22.60
CA GLU A 269 13.46 15.38 23.70
C GLU A 269 14.90 15.61 23.22
N GLN A 270 15.41 14.73 22.35
CA GLN A 270 16.73 14.90 21.71
C GLN A 270 16.74 16.10 20.75
N ASP A 271 15.71 16.23 19.89
CA ASP A 271 15.55 17.36 18.96
C ASP A 271 15.51 18.70 19.75
N LEU A 272 14.83 18.74 20.90
CA LEU A 272 14.81 19.91 21.80
C LEU A 272 16.15 20.17 22.49
N GLN A 273 16.87 19.14 22.93
CA GLN A 273 18.20 19.32 23.51
C GLN A 273 19.20 19.89 22.50
N ASP A 274 19.17 19.43 21.25
CA ASP A 274 20.08 19.91 20.22
C ASP A 274 19.70 21.31 19.72
N ALA A 275 18.40 21.64 19.65
CA ALA A 275 17.93 23.01 19.41
C ALA A 275 18.32 23.99 20.54
N ASN A 276 18.24 23.56 21.81
CA ASN A 276 18.71 24.38 22.94
C ASN A 276 20.23 24.63 22.86
N LYS A 277 21.03 23.59 22.55
CA LYS A 277 22.48 23.76 22.32
C LYS A 277 22.74 24.74 21.19
N GLU A 278 22.06 24.64 20.05
CA GLU A 278 22.22 25.60 18.94
C GLU A 278 21.84 27.03 19.38
N SER A 279 20.82 27.20 20.21
CA SER A 279 20.45 28.50 20.78
C SER A 279 21.55 29.06 21.69
N GLU A 280 22.12 28.26 22.60
CA GLU A 280 23.27 28.66 23.44
C GLU A 280 24.50 29.01 22.58
N ASP A 281 24.74 28.24 21.53
CA ASP A 281 25.81 28.45 20.55
C ASP A 281 25.59 29.72 19.70
N LEU A 282 24.35 30.18 19.52
CA LEU A 282 24.01 31.43 18.84
C LEU A 282 24.09 32.62 19.79
N GLU A 283 23.64 32.48 21.05
CA GLU A 283 23.79 33.53 22.06
C GLU A 283 25.26 33.84 22.37
N THR A 284 26.12 32.82 22.48
CA THR A 284 27.57 33.01 22.68
C THR A 284 28.20 33.77 21.53
N LYS A 285 27.94 33.36 20.28
CA LYS A 285 28.38 34.09 19.07
C LYS A 285 27.84 35.53 19.01
N LEU A 286 26.62 35.77 19.49
CA LEU A 286 26.02 37.11 19.54
C LEU A 286 26.69 37.99 20.62
N ARG A 287 27.02 37.43 21.79
CA ARG A 287 27.82 38.11 22.82
C ARG A 287 29.21 38.46 22.28
N GLU A 288 29.92 37.51 21.68
CA GLU A 288 31.25 37.75 21.06
C GLU A 288 31.21 38.83 19.96
N ALA A 289 30.15 38.82 19.13
CA ALA A 289 29.95 39.85 18.11
C ALA A 289 29.67 41.23 18.73
N ASN A 290 28.88 41.30 19.81
CA ASN A 290 28.60 42.53 20.54
C ASN A 290 29.87 43.10 21.22
N ASP A 291 30.66 42.26 21.88
CA ASP A 291 31.97 42.63 22.44
C ASP A 291 32.91 43.19 21.35
N LYS A 292 32.91 42.58 20.16
CA LYS A 292 33.70 43.06 19.02
C LYS A 292 33.19 44.40 18.51
N VAL A 293 31.87 44.61 18.46
CA VAL A 293 31.26 45.92 18.11
C VAL A 293 31.64 46.99 19.13
N GLN A 294 31.60 46.70 20.44
CA GLN A 294 32.04 47.64 21.48
C GLN A 294 33.52 48.03 21.32
N ARG A 295 34.42 47.07 21.09
CA ARG A 295 35.85 47.35 20.84
C ARG A 295 36.08 48.20 19.59
N LEU A 296 35.34 47.94 18.51
CA LEU A 296 35.38 48.75 17.29
C LEU A 296 34.78 50.15 17.50
N GLY A 297 33.77 50.27 18.37
CA GLY A 297 33.21 51.56 18.79
C GLY A 297 34.24 52.44 19.48
N VAL A 298 34.93 51.91 20.52
CA VAL A 298 36.01 52.62 21.21
C VAL A 298 37.15 52.99 20.24
N GLN A 299 37.50 52.11 19.30
CA GLN A 299 38.50 52.43 18.27
C GLN A 299 38.03 53.55 17.34
N ALA A 300 36.75 53.55 16.94
CA ALA A 300 36.16 54.59 16.10
C ALA A 300 36.12 55.94 16.84
N GLU A 301 35.67 55.96 18.10
CA GLU A 301 35.68 57.16 18.97
C GLU A 301 37.10 57.73 19.15
N SER A 302 38.09 56.87 19.35
CA SER A 302 39.50 57.27 19.42
C SER A 302 39.97 57.91 18.11
N SER A 303 39.70 57.29 16.96
CA SER A 303 40.09 57.85 15.65
C SER A 303 39.31 59.11 15.28
N GLN A 304 38.06 59.24 15.72
CA GLN A 304 37.24 60.43 15.54
C GLN A 304 37.76 61.60 16.39
N SER A 305 38.29 61.30 17.58
CA SER A 305 38.95 62.27 18.46
C SER A 305 40.30 62.74 17.90
N GLU A 306 41.07 61.82 17.31
CA GLU A 306 42.31 62.14 16.57
C GLU A 306 42.02 63.04 15.35
N ILE A 307 40.99 62.73 14.56
CA ILE A 307 40.52 63.57 13.44
C ILE A 307 40.05 64.95 13.93
N ALA A 308 39.40 65.04 15.10
CA ALA A 308 38.99 66.31 15.68
C ALA A 308 40.21 67.16 16.12
N PHE A 309 41.18 66.55 16.80
CA PHE A 309 42.44 67.19 17.19
C PHE A 309 43.21 67.72 15.99
N LEU A 310 43.40 66.91 14.95
CA LEU A 310 44.10 67.33 13.72
C LEU A 310 43.38 68.46 12.98
N ARG A 311 42.05 68.57 13.10
CA ARG A 311 41.27 69.71 12.55
C ARG A 311 41.43 70.98 13.38
N GLU A 312 41.50 70.86 14.70
CA GLU A 312 41.76 71.99 15.60
C GLU A 312 43.18 72.53 15.39
N GLU A 313 44.17 71.63 15.26
CA GLU A 313 45.55 71.98 14.90
C GLU A 313 45.62 72.64 13.51
N GLN A 314 44.94 72.09 12.50
CA GLN A 314 44.87 72.67 11.16
C GLN A 314 44.24 74.07 11.14
N GLU A 315 43.14 74.30 11.86
CA GLU A 315 42.49 75.61 11.92
C GLU A 315 43.35 76.61 12.73
N GLY A 316 44.07 76.13 13.76
CA GLY A 316 45.08 76.92 14.48
C GLY A 316 46.27 77.33 13.60
N ASP A 317 46.78 76.43 12.75
CA ASP A 317 47.83 76.76 11.77
C ASP A 317 47.33 77.69 10.66
N LYS A 318 46.07 77.54 10.22
CA LYS A 318 45.44 78.47 9.28
C LYS A 318 45.31 79.88 9.85
N ILE A 319 45.04 80.04 11.15
CA ILE A 319 45.08 81.35 11.83
C ILE A 319 46.51 81.91 11.81
N LYS A 320 47.52 81.11 12.20
CA LYS A 320 48.93 81.56 12.16
C LYS A 320 49.39 81.97 10.75
N ILE A 321 48.93 81.25 9.71
CA ILE A 321 49.20 81.60 8.31
C ILE A 321 48.56 82.95 7.98
N GLY A 322 47.28 83.16 8.32
CA GLY A 322 46.61 84.46 8.13
C GLY A 322 47.28 85.62 8.87
N ASP A 323 47.74 85.40 10.10
CA ASP A 323 48.50 86.39 10.88
C ASP A 323 49.85 86.73 10.21
N LEU A 324 50.53 85.73 9.64
CA LEU A 324 51.77 85.92 8.88
C LEU A 324 51.54 86.59 7.53
N GLU A 325 50.47 86.24 6.82
CA GLU A 325 50.06 86.89 5.56
C GLU A 325 49.74 88.37 5.80
N ALA A 326 48.99 88.70 6.84
CA ALA A 326 48.73 90.09 7.24
C ALA A 326 50.00 90.82 7.69
N ALA A 327 50.94 90.14 8.36
CA ALA A 327 52.25 90.73 8.71
C ALA A 327 53.11 91.01 7.47
N ILE A 328 53.05 90.15 6.44
CA ILE A 328 53.71 90.34 5.15
C ILE A 328 53.05 91.51 4.39
N GLU A 329 51.73 91.56 4.28
CA GLU A 329 51.01 92.65 3.60
C GLU A 329 51.33 94.02 4.23
N ASN A 330 51.36 94.10 5.57
CA ASN A 330 51.81 95.31 6.27
C ASN A 330 53.28 95.65 5.97
N ALA A 331 54.19 94.67 5.92
CA ALA A 331 55.59 94.90 5.60
C ALA A 331 55.81 95.32 4.14
N GLU A 332 55.06 94.76 3.19
CA GLU A 332 55.07 95.15 1.77
C GLU A 332 54.52 96.57 1.57
N SER A 333 53.43 96.93 2.27
CA SER A 333 52.88 98.29 2.29
C SER A 333 53.89 99.31 2.83
N MET A 334 54.48 99.06 4.00
CA MET A 334 55.54 99.90 4.57
C MET A 334 56.76 100.02 3.63
N LEU A 335 57.11 98.95 2.92
CA LEU A 335 58.23 98.95 1.97
C LEU A 335 57.90 99.75 0.70
N GLU A 336 56.66 99.77 0.25
CA GLU A 336 56.22 100.61 -0.87
C GLU A 336 56.09 102.09 -0.47
N GLU A 337 55.64 102.40 0.76
CA GLU A 337 55.75 103.76 1.32
C GLU A 337 57.22 104.23 1.38
N GLU A 338 58.15 103.39 1.85
CA GLU A 338 59.58 103.75 1.86
C GLU A 338 60.15 103.89 0.44
N ARG A 339 59.69 103.10 -0.54
CA ARG A 339 60.01 103.33 -1.96
C ARG A 339 59.45 104.67 -2.45
N GLU A 340 58.26 105.07 -2.05
CA GLU A 340 57.70 106.38 -2.38
C GLU A 340 58.47 107.53 -1.72
N ARG A 341 58.83 107.41 -0.44
CA ARG A 341 59.74 108.35 0.25
C ARG A 341 61.10 108.44 -0.43
N VAL A 342 61.66 107.32 -0.89
CA VAL A 342 62.91 107.32 -1.69
C VAL A 342 62.70 108.02 -3.03
N ARG A 343 61.61 107.76 -3.77
CA ARG A 343 61.28 108.48 -5.03
C ARG A 343 61.14 109.99 -4.80
N GLU A 344 60.46 110.40 -3.73
CA GLU A 344 60.34 111.79 -3.32
C GLU A 344 61.70 112.42 -3.02
N LEU A 345 62.55 111.76 -2.23
CA LEU A 345 63.89 112.25 -1.91
C LEU A 345 64.77 112.35 -3.17
N ASP A 346 64.67 111.38 -4.07
CA ASP A 346 65.37 111.37 -5.35
C ASP A 346 64.87 112.49 -6.29
N GLN A 347 63.57 112.82 -6.25
CA GLN A 347 62.98 113.95 -6.96
C GLN A 347 63.40 115.29 -6.34
N ARG A 348 63.38 115.43 -5.00
CA ARG A 348 63.88 116.61 -4.29
C ARG A 348 65.37 116.83 -4.56
N LEU A 349 66.18 115.78 -4.62
CA LEU A 349 67.61 115.84 -4.95
C LEU A 349 67.87 116.19 -6.43
N LYS A 350 66.99 115.76 -7.36
CA LYS A 350 67.02 116.22 -8.76
C LYS A 350 66.63 117.69 -8.87
N GLU A 351 65.60 118.14 -8.15
CA GLU A 351 65.20 119.55 -8.11
C GLU A 351 66.28 120.42 -7.47
N GLU A 352 66.93 119.97 -6.39
CA GLU A 352 68.05 120.67 -5.76
C GLU A 352 69.27 120.74 -6.71
N ARG A 353 69.60 119.65 -7.42
CA ARG A 353 70.63 119.69 -8.48
C ARG A 353 70.27 120.67 -9.60
N ARG A 354 69.01 120.71 -10.04
CA ARG A 354 68.52 121.65 -11.05
C ARG A 354 68.57 123.10 -10.56
N GLN A 355 68.29 123.34 -9.28
CA GLN A 355 68.44 124.65 -8.64
C GLN A 355 69.92 125.04 -8.56
N ARG A 356 70.82 124.16 -8.10
CA ARG A 356 72.27 124.39 -8.11
C ARG A 356 72.81 124.62 -9.52
N GLU A 357 72.27 123.96 -10.54
CA GLU A 357 72.64 124.16 -11.95
C GLU A 357 72.11 125.51 -12.50
N MET A 358 70.91 125.93 -12.12
CA MET A 358 70.42 127.28 -12.44
C MET A 358 71.24 128.36 -11.74
N VAL A 359 71.60 128.18 -10.46
CA VAL A 359 72.48 129.10 -9.72
C VAL A 359 73.88 129.12 -10.33
N ALA A 360 74.49 127.97 -10.65
CA ALA A 360 75.80 127.93 -11.29
C ALA A 360 75.79 128.51 -12.72
N ASN A 361 74.67 128.44 -13.44
CA ASN A 361 74.52 129.16 -14.71
C ASN A 361 74.32 130.67 -14.50
N GLN A 362 73.58 131.10 -13.47
CA GLN A 362 73.46 132.51 -13.10
C GLN A 362 74.81 133.10 -12.66
N GLU A 363 75.53 132.44 -11.75
CA GLU A 363 76.90 132.79 -11.35
C GLU A 363 77.84 132.84 -12.57
N LYS A 364 77.71 131.90 -13.51
CA LYS A 364 78.51 131.89 -14.74
C LYS A 364 78.11 133.01 -15.71
N GLU A 365 76.84 133.38 -15.78
CA GLU A 365 76.36 134.54 -16.56
C GLU A 365 76.79 135.85 -15.92
N GLU A 366 76.76 135.97 -14.60
CA GLU A 366 77.27 137.11 -13.83
C GLU A 366 78.79 137.23 -13.97
N VAL A 367 79.55 136.13 -13.84
CA VAL A 367 80.99 136.09 -14.12
C VAL A 367 81.28 136.40 -15.59
N GLN A 368 80.46 135.95 -16.54
CA GLN A 368 80.64 136.29 -17.95
C GLN A 368 80.31 137.77 -18.23
N GLN A 369 79.33 138.36 -17.55
CA GLN A 369 79.08 139.81 -17.57
C GLN A 369 80.26 140.56 -16.96
N PHE A 370 80.78 140.11 -15.81
CA PHE A 370 81.95 140.70 -15.16
C PHE A 370 83.19 140.60 -16.05
N VAL A 371 83.43 139.47 -16.73
CA VAL A 371 84.50 139.28 -17.71
C VAL A 371 84.29 140.12 -18.97
N ASN A 372 83.05 140.38 -19.38
CA ASN A 372 82.74 141.27 -20.50
C ASN A 372 83.01 142.73 -20.13
N GLU A 373 82.63 143.17 -18.92
CA GLU A 373 82.94 144.51 -18.43
C GLU A 373 84.46 144.68 -18.19
N LEU A 374 85.13 143.68 -17.61
CA LEU A 374 86.60 143.68 -17.44
C LEU A 374 87.34 143.63 -18.80
N ASN A 375 86.77 143.02 -19.85
CA ASN A 375 87.30 143.11 -21.21
C ASN A 375 87.05 144.47 -21.85
N ARG A 376 85.95 145.13 -21.51
CA ARG A 376 85.61 146.48 -21.96
C ARG A 376 86.51 147.52 -21.28
N GLU A 377 86.80 147.36 -19.99
CA GLU A 377 87.84 148.08 -19.24
C GLU A 377 89.25 147.76 -19.77
N MET A 378 89.55 146.48 -20.08
CA MET A 378 90.81 146.13 -20.75
C MET A 378 90.92 146.77 -22.14
N SER A 379 89.80 147.00 -22.83
CA SER A 379 89.77 147.68 -24.13
C SER A 379 90.01 149.18 -23.99
N THR A 380 89.38 149.87 -23.03
CA THR A 380 89.66 151.29 -22.76
C THR A 380 91.11 151.47 -22.29
N ALA A 381 91.58 150.62 -21.37
CA ALA A 381 92.98 150.59 -20.94
C ALA A 381 93.95 150.26 -22.10
N LYS A 382 93.55 149.45 -23.09
CA LYS A 382 94.34 149.21 -24.32
C LYS A 382 94.41 150.43 -25.22
N ASP A 383 93.36 151.23 -25.33
CA ASP A 383 93.38 152.46 -26.15
C ASP A 383 94.11 153.61 -25.44
N GLU A 384 94.08 153.66 -24.11
CA GLU A 384 94.98 154.50 -23.31
C GLU A 384 96.44 154.03 -23.41
N ALA A 385 96.70 152.73 -23.33
CA ALA A 385 98.03 152.16 -23.57
C ALA A 385 98.51 152.38 -25.01
N ARG A 386 97.61 152.49 -26.01
CA ARG A 386 97.96 152.89 -27.39
C ARG A 386 98.33 154.39 -27.48
N ARG A 387 97.64 155.27 -26.74
CA ARG A 387 98.07 156.68 -26.59
C ARG A 387 99.45 156.78 -25.93
N LEU A 388 99.68 156.04 -24.85
CA LEU A 388 100.96 156.02 -24.13
C LEU A 388 102.08 155.39 -24.97
N ARG A 389 101.84 154.28 -25.70
CA ARG A 389 102.82 153.67 -26.61
C ARG A 389 103.24 154.60 -27.76
N LYS A 390 102.35 155.47 -28.26
CA LYS A 390 102.73 156.50 -29.24
C LYS A 390 103.73 157.53 -28.67
N ASN A 391 103.71 157.78 -27.36
CA ASN A 391 104.69 158.63 -26.68
C ASN A 391 105.96 157.88 -26.23
N LEU A 392 105.89 156.55 -26.07
CA LEU A 392 107.02 155.70 -25.67
C LEU A 392 107.92 155.30 -26.86
N ASN A 393 107.32 155.06 -28.03
CA ASN A 393 108.03 154.65 -29.25
C ASN A 393 108.97 155.74 -29.82
N SER A 394 108.96 156.97 -29.28
CA SER A 394 109.97 158.00 -29.59
C SER A 394 111.17 157.99 -28.62
N ARG A 395 111.19 157.10 -27.62
CA ARG A 395 112.29 156.90 -26.66
C ARG A 395 112.88 155.50 -26.67
N GLU A 396 112.12 154.49 -27.08
CA GLU A 396 112.63 153.10 -27.16
C GLU A 396 113.72 152.90 -28.24
N VAL A 397 113.81 153.80 -29.23
CA VAL A 397 114.85 153.79 -30.27
C VAL A 397 116.27 154.05 -29.69
N GLU A 398 116.37 154.74 -28.56
CA GLU A 398 117.66 155.03 -27.89
C GLU A 398 118.14 153.89 -26.96
N ALA A 399 117.29 152.89 -26.70
CA ALA A 399 117.58 151.83 -25.73
C ALA A 399 118.03 150.49 -26.36
N THR A 400 117.82 150.30 -27.67
CA THR A 400 118.09 149.02 -28.34
C THR A 400 119.58 148.70 -28.54
N GLU A 401 120.47 149.70 -28.54
CA GLU A 401 121.92 149.51 -28.72
C GLU A 401 122.60 148.74 -27.56
N TRP A 402 121.97 148.70 -26.38
CA TRP A 402 122.57 148.10 -25.17
C TRP A 402 122.24 146.62 -24.97
N LYS A 403 121.46 146.00 -25.87
CA LYS A 403 120.91 144.66 -25.65
C LYS A 403 121.76 143.49 -26.17
N GLU A 404 122.82 143.76 -26.93
CA GLU A 404 123.64 142.72 -27.60
C GLU A 404 124.83 142.17 -26.77
N ARG A 405 125.04 142.63 -25.52
CA ARG A 405 126.24 142.29 -24.71
C ARG A 405 126.07 141.35 -23.52
N LEU A 406 124.89 140.74 -23.31
CA LEU A 406 124.66 139.83 -22.16
C LEU A 406 124.39 138.36 -22.54
N MET A 407 124.34 138.01 -23.83
CA MET A 407 124.13 136.63 -24.29
C MET A 407 125.37 135.71 -24.13
N GLU A 408 126.50 136.22 -23.63
CA GLU A 408 127.74 135.42 -23.44
C GLU A 408 127.82 134.67 -22.09
N LEU A 409 126.79 134.70 -21.24
CA LEU A 409 126.80 134.10 -19.89
C LEU A 409 125.85 132.88 -19.69
N GLU A 410 125.38 132.22 -20.77
CA GLU A 410 124.64 130.96 -20.64
C GLU A 410 125.48 129.76 -20.14
N ASN A 411 126.79 129.76 -20.40
CA ASN A 411 127.45 128.51 -20.81
C ASN A 411 128.09 127.64 -19.70
N ASN A 412 128.10 128.08 -18.42
CA ASN A 412 129.05 127.57 -17.42
C ASN A 412 128.48 126.73 -16.26
N LEU A 413 127.22 126.28 -16.27
CA LEU A 413 126.64 125.44 -15.20
C LEU A 413 125.98 124.15 -15.70
N ARG A 414 126.66 123.43 -16.61
CA ARG A 414 126.40 122.01 -16.91
C ARG A 414 127.37 121.04 -16.20
N GLU A 415 128.19 121.51 -15.27
CA GLU A 415 129.19 120.70 -14.55
C GLU A 415 128.81 120.45 -13.08
N ALA A 416 127.84 119.55 -12.83
CA ALA A 416 127.57 119.03 -11.48
C ALA A 416 126.91 117.62 -11.48
N LEU A 417 127.75 116.60 -11.70
CA LEU A 417 127.68 115.24 -11.09
C LEU A 417 126.57 114.24 -11.51
N GLY A 418 126.98 112.97 -11.55
CA GLY A 418 126.11 111.80 -11.62
C GLY A 418 126.81 110.52 -11.14
N ASP A 419 126.07 109.41 -11.24
CA ASP A 419 126.51 107.98 -11.28
C ASP A 419 127.13 107.30 -10.03
N LEU A 420 126.71 106.04 -9.74
CA LEU A 420 127.51 104.79 -9.90
C LEU A 420 126.85 103.54 -9.22
N ASN A 421 127.37 102.35 -9.52
CA ASN A 421 126.76 101.02 -9.44
C ASN A 421 127.65 99.99 -8.68
N GLY A 422 127.07 98.94 -8.05
CA GLY A 422 127.78 97.64 -7.91
C GLY A 422 127.43 96.69 -6.74
N THR A 423 126.89 95.49 -7.04
CA THR A 423 127.17 94.16 -6.40
C THR A 423 126.23 93.04 -6.94
N ARG A 424 126.52 92.46 -8.12
CA ARG A 424 125.53 91.61 -8.85
C ARG A 424 125.77 90.09 -8.89
N SER A 425 126.97 89.59 -8.56
CA SER A 425 127.41 88.26 -9.03
C SER A 425 127.13 87.05 -8.12
N SER A 426 127.07 87.20 -6.79
CA SER A 426 126.94 86.04 -5.87
C SER A 426 125.49 85.61 -5.65
N LEU A 427 124.57 86.57 -5.56
CA LEU A 427 123.14 86.36 -5.37
C LEU A 427 122.51 85.43 -6.41
N LEU A 428 122.87 85.62 -7.69
CA LEU A 428 122.28 84.88 -8.82
C LEU A 428 122.44 83.36 -8.72
N LYS A 429 123.54 82.87 -8.12
CA LYS A 429 123.86 81.43 -8.06
C LYS A 429 123.07 80.70 -6.98
N ASN A 430 122.83 81.35 -5.84
CA ASN A 430 121.97 80.81 -4.78
C ASN A 430 120.49 80.83 -5.21
N ILE A 431 120.08 81.88 -5.93
CA ILE A 431 118.74 81.98 -6.51
C ILE A 431 118.45 80.78 -7.44
N THR A 432 119.38 80.39 -8.32
CA THR A 432 119.14 79.24 -9.22
C THR A 432 118.99 77.91 -8.48
N SER A 433 119.73 77.71 -7.38
CA SER A 433 119.61 76.50 -6.56
C SER A 433 118.26 76.43 -5.84
N LEU A 434 117.82 77.55 -5.24
CA LEU A 434 116.52 77.65 -4.57
C LEU A 434 115.36 77.52 -5.55
N GLN A 435 115.46 78.11 -6.75
CA GLN A 435 114.47 77.93 -7.82
C GLN A 435 114.32 76.45 -8.21
N ARG A 436 115.43 75.72 -8.43
CA ARG A 436 115.38 74.29 -8.77
C ARG A 436 114.81 73.43 -7.64
N GLN A 437 115.06 73.77 -6.38
CA GLN A 437 114.44 73.08 -5.24
C GLN A 437 112.94 73.37 -5.15
N LEU A 438 112.53 74.63 -5.31
CA LEU A 438 111.12 75.05 -5.34
C LEU A 438 110.34 74.39 -6.48
N GLU A 439 110.90 74.33 -7.69
CA GLU A 439 110.25 73.64 -8.80
C GLU A 439 110.05 72.14 -8.55
N ASN A 440 110.96 71.49 -7.81
CA ASN A 440 110.81 70.07 -7.46
C ASN A 440 109.72 69.88 -6.41
N THR A 441 109.70 70.69 -5.33
CA THR A 441 108.64 70.58 -4.32
C THR A 441 107.26 70.97 -4.87
N VAL A 442 107.18 71.87 -5.86
CA VAL A 442 105.93 72.14 -6.60
C VAL A 442 105.47 70.91 -7.41
N ARG A 443 106.37 70.22 -8.13
CA ARG A 443 106.03 68.98 -8.86
C ARG A 443 105.60 67.84 -7.91
N GLU A 444 106.25 67.70 -6.77
CA GLU A 444 105.88 66.75 -5.71
C GLU A 444 104.53 67.10 -5.06
N LEU A 445 104.24 68.38 -4.88
CA LEU A 445 102.95 68.88 -4.40
C LEU A 445 101.83 68.61 -5.42
N ASP A 446 102.07 68.81 -6.72
CA ASP A 446 101.03 68.61 -7.74
C ASP A 446 100.77 67.12 -8.03
N THR A 447 101.79 66.27 -7.95
CA THR A 447 101.61 64.79 -8.00
C THR A 447 100.88 64.25 -6.76
N THR A 448 101.13 64.78 -5.56
CA THR A 448 100.37 64.41 -4.36
C THR A 448 98.93 64.93 -4.39
N LYS A 449 98.67 66.15 -4.88
CA LYS A 449 97.31 66.65 -5.17
C LYS A 449 96.57 65.74 -6.15
N ALA A 450 97.19 65.37 -7.27
CA ALA A 450 96.58 64.48 -8.26
C ALA A 450 96.24 63.11 -7.65
N SER A 451 97.14 62.54 -6.83
CA SER A 451 96.88 61.30 -6.10
C SER A 451 95.74 61.43 -5.08
N LEU A 452 95.58 62.59 -4.43
CA LEU A 452 94.48 62.86 -3.51
C LEU A 452 93.14 62.99 -4.24
N VAL A 453 93.09 63.69 -5.38
CA VAL A 453 91.89 63.82 -6.22
C VAL A 453 91.44 62.47 -6.77
N GLU A 454 92.38 61.60 -7.19
CA GLU A 454 92.02 60.26 -7.64
C GLU A 454 91.51 59.38 -6.49
N LYS A 455 92.08 59.49 -5.29
CA LYS A 455 91.55 58.80 -4.10
C LYS A 455 90.15 59.28 -3.71
N ASP A 456 89.89 60.59 -3.76
CA ASP A 456 88.56 61.17 -3.53
C ASP A 456 87.53 60.69 -4.58
N ARG A 457 87.93 60.61 -5.86
CA ARG A 457 87.13 60.01 -6.93
C ARG A 457 86.81 58.53 -6.65
N ILE A 458 87.79 57.73 -6.24
CA ILE A 458 87.61 56.31 -5.89
C ILE A 458 86.71 56.14 -4.67
N ILE A 459 86.84 56.99 -3.63
CA ILE A 459 85.98 56.97 -2.44
C ILE A 459 84.53 57.26 -2.85
N LYS A 460 84.28 58.32 -3.62
CA LYS A 460 82.94 58.68 -4.13
C LYS A 460 82.33 57.56 -4.99
N GLN A 461 83.12 56.88 -5.82
CA GLN A 461 82.66 55.70 -6.56
C GLN A 461 82.31 54.53 -5.64
N ARG A 462 83.13 54.25 -4.62
CA ARG A 462 82.87 53.19 -3.65
C ARG A 462 81.60 53.46 -2.83
N ASP A 463 81.40 54.70 -2.40
CA ASP A 463 80.28 55.06 -1.56
C ASP A 463 78.96 55.09 -2.36
N ALA A 464 78.99 55.51 -3.64
CA ALA A 464 77.86 55.33 -4.56
C ALA A 464 77.51 53.85 -4.82
N LEU A 465 78.52 52.96 -4.91
CA LEU A 465 78.29 51.51 -5.00
C LEU A 465 77.72 50.92 -3.70
N LEU A 466 78.17 51.40 -2.53
CA LEU A 466 77.61 51.00 -1.23
C LEU A 466 76.16 51.47 -1.06
N GLU A 467 75.83 52.68 -1.51
CA GLU A 467 74.44 53.16 -1.54
C GLU A 467 73.57 52.33 -2.49
N SER A 468 74.06 52.04 -3.71
CA SER A 468 73.37 51.18 -4.68
C SER A 468 73.10 49.78 -4.11
N HIS A 469 74.12 49.11 -3.56
CA HIS A 469 73.95 47.81 -2.91
C HIS A 469 73.02 47.91 -1.68
N GLY A 470 73.05 49.01 -0.93
CA GLY A 470 72.15 49.25 0.20
C GLY A 470 70.68 49.37 -0.23
N LEU A 471 70.41 50.02 -1.36
CA LEU A 471 69.08 50.10 -1.96
C LEU A 471 68.63 48.75 -2.52
N GLU A 472 69.52 48.00 -3.17
CA GLU A 472 69.23 46.65 -3.68
C GLU A 472 68.95 45.65 -2.54
N LEU A 473 69.71 45.70 -1.43
CA LEU A 473 69.45 44.87 -0.25
C LEU A 473 68.08 45.17 0.39
N ARG A 474 67.68 46.45 0.47
CA ARG A 474 66.32 46.82 0.92
C ARG A 474 65.26 46.27 -0.05
N LYS A 475 65.45 46.45 -1.35
CA LYS A 475 64.52 45.98 -2.39
C LYS A 475 64.37 44.44 -2.40
N LEU A 476 65.46 43.70 -2.23
CA LEU A 476 65.43 42.24 -2.11
C LEU A 476 64.75 41.79 -0.81
N SER A 477 64.99 42.49 0.31
CA SER A 477 64.30 42.24 1.58
C SER A 477 62.80 42.49 1.49
N GLU A 478 62.37 43.58 0.83
CA GLU A 478 60.96 43.85 0.55
C GLU A 478 60.32 42.78 -0.34
N LEU A 479 61.01 42.33 -1.40
CA LEU A 479 60.51 41.27 -2.28
C LEU A 479 60.36 39.95 -1.52
N LEU A 480 61.35 39.57 -0.70
CA LEU A 480 61.29 38.39 0.17
C LEU A 480 60.13 38.51 1.19
N HIS A 481 59.89 39.70 1.76
CA HIS A 481 58.78 39.89 2.70
C HIS A 481 57.41 39.80 1.99
N LYS A 482 57.29 40.37 0.78
CA LYS A 482 56.10 40.24 -0.08
C LYS A 482 55.86 38.78 -0.50
N GLU A 483 56.90 38.04 -0.82
CA GLU A 483 56.85 36.60 -1.13
C GLU A 483 56.41 35.77 0.08
N GLN A 484 57.01 35.99 1.26
CA GLN A 484 56.61 35.31 2.50
C GLN A 484 55.17 35.64 2.92
N GLN A 485 54.75 36.90 2.76
CA GLN A 485 53.37 37.31 3.03
C GLN A 485 52.40 36.67 2.01
N GLY A 486 52.78 36.62 0.74
CA GLY A 486 52.05 35.91 -0.32
C GLY A 486 51.90 34.42 -0.04
N HIS A 487 52.96 33.73 0.35
CA HIS A 487 52.88 32.32 0.75
C HIS A 487 51.99 32.10 1.97
N ARG A 488 51.99 33.01 2.96
CA ARG A 488 51.06 32.95 4.10
C ARG A 488 49.60 33.15 3.66
N THR A 489 49.30 34.11 2.79
CA THR A 489 47.93 34.33 2.31
C THR A 489 47.44 33.19 1.41
N THR A 490 48.25 32.71 0.46
CA THR A 490 47.93 31.53 -0.37
C THR A 490 47.75 30.27 0.47
N ARG A 491 48.61 30.04 1.49
CA ARG A 491 48.44 28.91 2.41
C ARG A 491 47.12 29.00 3.19
N ASN A 492 46.80 30.17 3.75
CA ASN A 492 45.55 30.36 4.49
C ASN A 492 44.31 30.21 3.58
N GLN A 493 44.39 30.68 2.33
CA GLN A 493 43.36 30.47 1.32
C GLN A 493 43.20 28.98 0.96
N PHE A 494 44.29 28.24 0.81
CA PHE A 494 44.26 26.80 0.55
C PHE A 494 43.70 26.00 1.73
N GLU A 495 44.12 26.28 2.97
CA GLU A 495 43.57 25.64 4.17
C GLU A 495 42.07 25.98 4.36
N THR A 496 41.65 27.20 4.03
CA THR A 496 40.23 27.59 4.03
C THR A 496 39.45 26.84 2.95
N PHE A 497 39.95 26.82 1.71
CA PHE A 497 39.35 26.07 0.60
C PHE A 497 39.24 24.58 0.92
N GLN A 498 40.28 23.97 1.51
CA GLN A 498 40.26 22.56 1.91
C GLN A 498 39.21 22.29 3.00
N LYS A 499 39.09 23.15 4.02
CA LYS A 499 38.06 23.05 5.05
C LYS A 499 36.65 23.17 4.43
N THR A 500 36.40 24.20 3.63
CA THR A 500 35.13 24.40 2.92
C THR A 500 34.81 23.23 1.98
N HIS A 501 35.78 22.73 1.21
CA HIS A 501 35.61 21.59 0.33
C HIS A 501 35.27 20.30 1.12
N SER A 502 35.94 20.05 2.26
CA SER A 502 35.61 18.91 3.14
C SER A 502 34.22 19.01 3.76
N HIS A 503 33.73 20.23 4.00
CA HIS A 503 32.39 20.48 4.51
C HIS A 503 31.35 20.26 3.41
N VAL A 504 31.50 20.95 2.27
CA VAL A 504 30.63 20.81 1.09
C VAL A 504 30.56 19.36 0.63
N SER A 505 31.68 18.63 0.58
CA SER A 505 31.70 17.21 0.21
C SER A 505 30.86 16.35 1.17
N ARG A 506 31.00 16.54 2.50
CA ARG A 506 30.16 15.87 3.50
C ARG A 506 28.69 16.25 3.39
N THR A 507 28.36 17.53 3.17
CA THR A 507 26.99 17.99 2.97
C THR A 507 26.39 17.39 1.69
N VAL A 508 27.14 17.32 0.59
CA VAL A 508 26.70 16.69 -0.66
C VAL A 508 26.44 15.21 -0.45
N THR A 509 27.37 14.44 0.15
CA THR A 509 27.14 13.01 0.43
C THR A 509 25.91 12.77 1.33
N SER A 510 25.63 13.65 2.29
CA SER A 510 24.43 13.59 3.13
C SER A 510 23.14 14.00 2.39
N GLN A 511 23.23 14.92 1.43
CA GLN A 511 22.10 15.24 0.55
C GLN A 511 21.83 14.11 -0.45
N ASP A 512 22.88 13.50 -1.01
CA ASP A 512 22.78 12.35 -1.91
C ASP A 512 22.16 11.14 -1.19
N SER A 513 22.57 10.82 0.04
CA SER A 513 21.94 9.72 0.80
C SER A 513 20.45 9.99 1.03
N ARG A 514 20.09 11.21 1.45
CA ARG A 514 18.70 11.64 1.63
C ARG A 514 17.90 11.64 0.32
N ILE A 515 18.53 11.95 -0.82
CA ILE A 515 17.90 11.83 -2.15
C ILE A 515 17.64 10.36 -2.45
N THR A 516 18.60 9.45 -2.26
CA THR A 516 18.40 8.01 -2.51
C THR A 516 17.34 7.38 -1.61
N GLU A 517 17.22 7.82 -0.36
CA GLU A 517 16.15 7.41 0.56
C GLU A 517 14.77 7.88 0.06
N LEU A 518 14.65 9.15 -0.35
CA LEU A 518 13.41 9.72 -0.89
C LEU A 518 13.02 9.09 -2.24
N GLU A 519 13.99 8.74 -3.09
CA GLU A 519 13.76 8.02 -4.34
C GLU A 519 13.32 6.57 -4.10
N ALA A 520 13.93 5.88 -3.12
CA ALA A 520 13.52 4.54 -2.71
C ALA A 520 12.11 4.52 -2.13
N GLY A 521 11.77 5.48 -1.25
CA GLY A 521 10.43 5.66 -0.72
C GLY A 521 9.40 5.92 -1.83
N ARG A 522 9.70 6.86 -2.74
CA ARG A 522 8.85 7.16 -3.91
C ARG A 522 8.67 5.96 -4.85
N ALA A 523 9.69 5.12 -5.01
CA ALA A 523 9.60 3.88 -5.78
C ALA A 523 8.71 2.83 -5.08
N MET A 524 8.80 2.71 -3.74
CA MET A 524 7.94 1.85 -2.94
C MET A 524 6.48 2.31 -2.96
N ASP A 525 6.21 3.61 -2.81
CA ASP A 525 4.86 4.17 -2.93
C ASP A 525 4.28 3.98 -4.33
N LYS A 526 5.07 4.19 -5.39
CA LYS A 526 4.65 3.90 -6.76
C LYS A 526 4.29 2.43 -6.93
N LYS A 527 5.08 1.51 -6.36
CA LYS A 527 4.79 0.07 -6.38
C LYS A 527 3.48 -0.23 -5.64
N LYS A 528 3.30 0.31 -4.42
CA LYS A 528 2.09 0.17 -3.60
C LYS A 528 0.84 0.69 -4.33
N MET A 529 0.94 1.85 -4.98
CA MET A 529 -0.13 2.41 -5.81
C MET A 529 -0.49 1.48 -6.98
N THR A 530 0.50 0.97 -7.73
CA THR A 530 0.24 0.02 -8.83
C THR A 530 -0.35 -1.31 -8.35
N GLN A 531 -0.02 -1.75 -7.13
CA GLN A 531 -0.62 -2.94 -6.52
C GLN A 531 -2.08 -2.70 -6.11
N LEU A 532 -2.39 -1.55 -5.50
CA LEU A 532 -3.77 -1.17 -5.15
C LEU A 532 -4.64 -0.95 -6.40
N GLU A 533 -4.11 -0.31 -7.45
CA GLU A 533 -4.80 -0.20 -8.73
C GLU A 533 -5.09 -1.57 -9.36
N ALA A 534 -4.15 -2.53 -9.28
CA ALA A 534 -4.36 -3.89 -9.78
C ALA A 534 -5.45 -4.61 -8.98
N ALA A 535 -5.41 -4.54 -7.64
CA ALA A 535 -6.41 -5.15 -6.76
C ALA A 535 -7.81 -4.55 -6.98
N PHE A 536 -7.95 -3.23 -7.15
CA PHE A 536 -9.25 -2.62 -7.46
C PHE A 536 -9.75 -2.98 -8.87
N ARG A 537 -8.87 -3.14 -9.88
CA ARG A 537 -9.26 -3.66 -11.20
C ARG A 537 -9.75 -5.11 -11.12
N GLU A 538 -9.10 -5.93 -10.30
CA GLU A 538 -9.48 -7.33 -10.06
C GLU A 538 -10.85 -7.42 -9.35
N GLN A 539 -11.05 -6.68 -8.26
CA GLN A 539 -12.34 -6.58 -7.56
C GLN A 539 -13.48 -6.08 -8.45
N LEU A 540 -13.23 -5.08 -9.31
CA LEU A 540 -14.22 -4.62 -10.29
C LEU A 540 -14.52 -5.71 -11.33
N THR A 541 -13.53 -6.51 -11.72
CA THR A 541 -13.70 -7.63 -12.67
C THR A 541 -14.50 -8.77 -12.03
N GLU A 542 -14.20 -9.14 -10.79
CA GLU A 542 -14.96 -10.13 -10.02
C GLU A 542 -16.42 -9.69 -9.82
N ARG A 543 -16.64 -8.44 -9.37
CA ARG A 543 -17.98 -7.84 -9.27
C ARG A 543 -18.74 -7.94 -10.60
N ASN A 544 -18.11 -7.60 -11.71
CA ASN A 544 -18.75 -7.63 -13.02
C ASN A 544 -19.05 -9.07 -13.49
N ASN A 545 -18.21 -10.05 -13.16
CA ASN A 545 -18.49 -11.47 -13.36
C ASN A 545 -19.70 -11.95 -12.53
N LEU A 546 -19.72 -11.65 -11.24
CA LEU A 546 -20.85 -12.01 -10.34
C LEU A 546 -22.16 -11.39 -10.82
N LEU A 547 -22.13 -10.13 -11.23
CA LEU A 547 -23.25 -9.42 -11.83
C LEU A 547 -23.76 -10.12 -13.11
N LEU A 548 -22.87 -10.57 -13.99
CA LEU A 548 -23.22 -11.32 -15.21
C LEU A 548 -23.80 -12.72 -14.89
N VAL A 549 -23.30 -13.39 -13.85
CA VAL A 549 -23.86 -14.67 -13.35
C VAL A 549 -25.25 -14.47 -12.72
N LEU A 550 -25.48 -13.37 -12.00
CA LEU A 550 -26.81 -13.01 -11.50
C LEU A 550 -27.78 -12.75 -12.66
N TRP A 551 -27.36 -12.02 -13.70
CA TRP A 551 -28.18 -11.81 -14.89
C TRP A 551 -28.57 -13.11 -15.59
N THR A 552 -27.60 -14.01 -15.85
CA THR A 552 -27.89 -15.28 -16.56
C THR A 552 -28.83 -16.19 -15.76
N ARG A 553 -28.78 -16.17 -14.42
CA ARG A 553 -29.74 -16.89 -13.56
C ARG A 553 -31.12 -16.22 -13.52
N LEU A 554 -31.18 -14.91 -13.29
CA LEU A 554 -32.45 -14.18 -13.19
C LEU A 554 -33.23 -14.16 -14.51
N SER A 555 -32.54 -14.01 -15.64
CA SER A 555 -33.16 -14.07 -16.97
C SER A 555 -33.70 -15.47 -17.31
N SER A 556 -33.05 -16.56 -16.87
CA SER A 556 -33.63 -17.90 -17.05
C SER A 556 -34.86 -18.13 -16.16
N LEU A 557 -34.86 -17.61 -14.93
CA LEU A 557 -36.01 -17.68 -14.01
C LEU A 557 -37.23 -16.89 -14.50
N CYS A 558 -37.02 -15.78 -15.23
CA CYS A 558 -38.10 -15.00 -15.84
C CYS A 558 -38.63 -15.57 -17.18
N GLY A 559 -37.99 -16.62 -17.72
CA GLY A 559 -38.39 -17.26 -18.96
C GLY A 559 -37.87 -16.59 -20.25
N THR A 560 -37.93 -17.34 -21.35
CA THR A 560 -37.32 -16.97 -22.64
C THR A 560 -37.86 -15.68 -23.24
N ASP A 561 -39.18 -15.46 -23.16
CA ASP A 561 -39.82 -14.30 -23.77
C ASP A 561 -39.46 -13.00 -23.03
N TRP A 562 -39.39 -13.07 -21.69
CA TRP A 562 -38.91 -11.97 -20.87
C TRP A 562 -37.43 -11.68 -21.14
N ALA A 563 -36.60 -12.72 -21.21
CA ALA A 563 -35.16 -12.61 -21.46
C ALA A 563 -34.87 -12.02 -22.85
N HIS A 564 -35.65 -12.36 -23.87
CA HIS A 564 -35.53 -11.78 -25.21
C HIS A 564 -35.85 -10.27 -25.20
N ASN A 565 -36.98 -9.89 -24.60
CA ASN A 565 -37.43 -8.50 -24.53
C ASN A 565 -36.51 -7.58 -23.68
N ASN A 566 -35.79 -8.14 -22.71
CA ASN A 566 -34.85 -7.40 -21.84
C ASN A 566 -33.37 -7.69 -22.16
N SER A 567 -33.09 -8.33 -23.31
CA SER A 567 -31.75 -8.81 -23.70
C SER A 567 -30.71 -7.71 -23.93
N LEU A 568 -31.13 -6.47 -24.15
CA LEU A 568 -30.24 -5.35 -24.47
C LEU A 568 -30.14 -4.33 -23.33
N ILE A 569 -28.92 -4.10 -22.86
CA ILE A 569 -28.58 -2.99 -21.97
C ILE A 569 -28.80 -1.68 -22.75
N ASN A 570 -29.66 -0.81 -22.22
CA ASN A 570 -30.05 0.47 -22.83
C ASN A 570 -30.48 0.36 -24.31
N GLY A 571 -30.98 -0.81 -24.75
CA GLY A 571 -31.35 -1.07 -26.15
C GLY A 571 -30.17 -1.12 -27.14
N ARG A 572 -28.92 -1.27 -26.67
CA ARG A 572 -27.72 -1.15 -27.54
C ARG A 572 -26.72 -2.30 -27.45
N ALA A 573 -26.56 -2.98 -26.31
CA ALA A 573 -25.54 -4.02 -26.15
C ALA A 573 -26.06 -5.23 -25.38
N LEU A 574 -25.58 -6.43 -25.75
CA LEU A 574 -25.83 -7.66 -25.01
C LEU A 574 -24.98 -7.71 -23.73
N PRO A 575 -25.51 -8.25 -22.61
CA PRO A 575 -24.77 -8.54 -21.39
C PRO A 575 -23.44 -9.29 -21.60
N SER A 576 -22.37 -8.59 -21.27
CA SER A 576 -20.96 -9.02 -21.35
C SER A 576 -20.14 -8.29 -20.27
N LEU A 577 -18.96 -8.82 -19.92
CA LEU A 577 -18.08 -8.23 -18.91
C LEU A 577 -17.75 -6.74 -19.19
N GLU A 578 -17.52 -6.40 -20.46
CA GLU A 578 -17.24 -5.04 -20.93
C GLU A 578 -18.47 -4.12 -20.81
N SER A 579 -19.66 -4.61 -21.18
CA SER A 579 -20.91 -3.86 -21.05
C SER A 579 -21.31 -3.60 -19.59
N VAL A 580 -21.00 -4.53 -18.67
CA VAL A 580 -21.22 -4.34 -17.23
C VAL A 580 -20.21 -3.34 -16.66
N ALA A 581 -18.97 -3.32 -17.17
CA ALA A 581 -17.96 -2.33 -16.78
C ALA A 581 -18.31 -0.90 -17.24
N THR A 582 -18.83 -0.75 -18.47
CA THR A 582 -19.05 0.55 -19.12
C THR A 582 -20.48 1.11 -18.95
N MET A 583 -21.49 0.24 -18.77
CA MET A 583 -22.91 0.62 -18.73
C MET A 583 -23.66 0.06 -17.50
N LEU A 584 -22.94 -0.07 -16.36
CA LEU A 584 -23.48 -0.58 -15.09
C LEU A 584 -24.89 -0.04 -14.72
N PRO A 585 -25.22 1.26 -14.84
CA PRO A 585 -26.56 1.76 -14.46
C PRO A 585 -27.68 1.15 -15.31
N GLY A 586 -27.45 0.95 -16.60
CA GLY A 586 -28.41 0.30 -17.50
C GLY A 586 -28.53 -1.19 -17.22
N PHE A 587 -27.42 -1.85 -16.90
CA PHE A 587 -27.41 -3.26 -16.53
C PHE A 587 -28.16 -3.52 -15.21
N THR A 588 -27.92 -2.69 -14.18
CA THR A 588 -28.66 -2.76 -12.90
C THR A 588 -30.15 -2.53 -13.08
N LYS A 589 -30.57 -1.66 -14.01
CA LYS A 589 -31.99 -1.49 -14.37
C LYS A 589 -32.60 -2.78 -14.90
N ASN A 590 -31.89 -3.51 -15.76
CA ASN A 590 -32.38 -4.80 -16.30
C ASN A 590 -32.41 -5.88 -15.21
N LEU A 591 -31.45 -5.91 -14.27
CA LEU A 591 -31.50 -6.79 -13.09
C LEU A 591 -32.72 -6.50 -12.20
N LEU A 592 -33.00 -5.24 -11.88
CA LEU A 592 -34.16 -4.85 -11.07
C LEU A 592 -35.49 -5.17 -11.76
N ALA A 593 -35.55 -5.06 -13.09
CA ALA A 593 -36.70 -5.51 -13.86
C ALA A 593 -36.91 -7.04 -13.75
N ALA A 594 -35.84 -7.84 -13.71
CA ALA A 594 -35.93 -9.28 -13.51
C ALA A 594 -36.47 -9.62 -12.11
N VAL A 595 -35.91 -8.98 -11.07
CA VAL A 595 -36.35 -9.15 -9.67
C VAL A 595 -37.83 -8.79 -9.52
N LYS A 596 -38.28 -7.64 -10.06
CA LYS A 596 -39.69 -7.23 -10.04
C LYS A 596 -40.61 -8.20 -10.78
N THR A 597 -40.12 -8.84 -11.84
CA THR A 597 -40.87 -9.87 -12.57
C THR A 597 -41.00 -11.14 -11.71
N MET A 598 -39.93 -11.56 -11.03
CA MET A 598 -39.98 -12.66 -10.06
C MET A 598 -40.90 -12.37 -8.87
N GLU A 599 -40.83 -11.19 -8.27
CA GLU A 599 -41.74 -10.75 -7.19
C GLU A 599 -43.21 -10.88 -7.63
N THR A 600 -43.53 -10.45 -8.85
CA THR A 600 -44.88 -10.57 -9.44
C THR A 600 -45.30 -12.02 -9.61
N MET A 601 -44.41 -12.89 -10.12
CA MET A 601 -44.69 -14.33 -10.27
C MET A 601 -44.92 -15.02 -8.92
N VAL A 602 -44.10 -14.69 -7.91
CA VAL A 602 -44.14 -15.25 -6.55
C VAL A 602 -45.39 -14.79 -5.80
N GLY A 603 -45.71 -13.49 -5.83
CA GLY A 603 -46.98 -12.98 -5.28
C GLY A 603 -48.20 -13.65 -5.95
N GLY A 604 -48.11 -13.89 -7.26
CA GLY A 604 -49.08 -14.66 -8.03
C GLY A 604 -49.17 -16.16 -7.68
N PHE A 605 -48.30 -16.72 -6.84
CA PHE A 605 -48.51 -18.08 -6.32
C PHE A 605 -49.58 -18.12 -5.23
N GLN A 606 -49.67 -17.11 -4.35
CA GLN A 606 -50.68 -17.10 -3.27
C GLN A 606 -52.12 -17.10 -3.81
N SER A 607 -52.39 -16.37 -4.90
CA SER A 607 -53.70 -16.36 -5.53
C SER A 607 -54.00 -17.67 -6.27
N ARG A 608 -53.00 -18.28 -6.92
CA ARG A 608 -53.13 -19.60 -7.56
C ARG A 608 -53.39 -20.71 -6.53
N ILE A 609 -52.67 -20.73 -5.42
CA ILE A 609 -52.88 -21.67 -4.31
C ILE A 609 -54.29 -21.50 -3.73
N LYS A 610 -54.71 -20.28 -3.37
CA LYS A 610 -56.07 -20.01 -2.86
C LYS A 610 -57.21 -20.29 -3.84
N ASN A 611 -56.94 -20.33 -5.13
CA ASN A 611 -57.91 -20.79 -6.13
C ASN A 611 -57.94 -22.32 -6.18
N MET A 612 -56.77 -22.97 -6.24
CA MET A 612 -56.65 -24.43 -6.22
C MET A 612 -57.25 -25.04 -4.94
N GLU A 613 -57.01 -24.46 -3.77
CA GLU A 613 -57.65 -24.84 -2.50
C GLU A 613 -59.18 -24.75 -2.58
N ARG A 614 -59.71 -23.65 -3.14
CA ARG A 614 -61.15 -23.44 -3.29
C ARG A 614 -61.79 -24.40 -4.28
N ASP A 615 -61.08 -24.73 -5.36
CA ASP A 615 -61.59 -25.62 -6.40
C ASP A 615 -61.51 -27.09 -5.93
N LEU A 616 -60.41 -27.50 -5.27
CA LEU A 616 -60.34 -28.78 -4.55
C LEU A 616 -61.42 -28.93 -3.47
N TRP A 617 -61.77 -27.85 -2.76
CA TRP A 617 -62.84 -27.86 -1.76
C TRP A 617 -64.23 -28.03 -2.39
N LYS A 618 -64.49 -27.44 -3.57
CA LYS A 618 -65.71 -27.71 -4.34
C LYS A 618 -65.76 -29.15 -4.83
N ASP A 619 -64.65 -29.68 -5.35
CA ASP A 619 -64.56 -31.05 -5.85
C ASP A 619 -64.76 -32.06 -4.71
N TYR A 620 -64.21 -31.76 -3.52
CA TYR A 620 -64.47 -32.51 -2.29
C TYR A 620 -65.96 -32.48 -1.91
N GLN A 621 -66.60 -31.30 -1.86
CA GLN A 621 -68.04 -31.19 -1.56
C GLN A 621 -68.92 -31.87 -2.61
N ALA A 622 -68.52 -31.85 -3.88
CA ALA A 622 -69.23 -32.54 -4.95
C ALA A 622 -69.13 -34.07 -4.79
N LEU A 623 -67.96 -34.59 -4.39
CA LEU A 623 -67.75 -36.00 -4.09
C LEU A 623 -68.50 -36.44 -2.82
N GLU A 624 -68.48 -35.61 -1.76
CA GLU A 624 -69.25 -35.82 -0.53
C GLU A 624 -70.76 -35.85 -0.81
N GLY A 625 -71.25 -34.95 -1.68
CA GLY A 625 -72.64 -34.96 -2.16
C GLY A 625 -73.01 -36.17 -3.01
N ASP A 626 -72.13 -36.61 -3.92
CA ASP A 626 -72.37 -37.85 -4.70
C ASP A 626 -72.35 -39.09 -3.80
N LEU A 627 -71.48 -39.13 -2.78
CA LEU A 627 -71.49 -40.16 -1.73
C LEU A 627 -72.79 -40.12 -0.92
N ASP A 628 -73.23 -38.98 -0.40
CA ASP A 628 -74.51 -38.84 0.31
C ASP A 628 -75.71 -39.28 -0.55
N THR A 629 -75.76 -38.88 -1.83
CA THR A 629 -76.85 -39.35 -2.71
C THR A 629 -76.74 -40.83 -3.08
N LYS A 630 -75.55 -41.43 -3.06
CA LYS A 630 -75.35 -42.88 -3.22
C LYS A 630 -75.78 -43.63 -1.95
N THR A 631 -75.36 -43.20 -0.77
CA THR A 631 -75.79 -43.75 0.53
C THR A 631 -77.31 -43.68 0.65
N LYS A 632 -77.94 -42.53 0.39
CA LYS A 632 -79.42 -42.40 0.39
C LYS A 632 -80.14 -43.24 -0.66
N LYS A 633 -79.47 -43.67 -1.74
CA LYS A 633 -80.01 -44.68 -2.69
C LYS A 633 -79.83 -46.09 -2.13
N LEU A 634 -78.70 -46.36 -1.48
CA LEU A 634 -78.40 -47.62 -0.80
C LEU A 634 -79.38 -47.87 0.36
N ASP A 635 -79.60 -46.88 1.24
CA ASP A 635 -80.59 -46.92 2.33
C ASP A 635 -82.01 -47.21 1.82
N ARG A 636 -82.39 -46.62 0.67
CA ARG A 636 -83.69 -46.87 0.03
C ARG A 636 -83.77 -48.28 -0.55
N LEU A 637 -82.70 -48.78 -1.17
CA LEU A 637 -82.64 -50.16 -1.66
C LEU A 637 -82.68 -51.15 -0.50
N GLU A 638 -81.93 -50.91 0.58
CA GLU A 638 -82.01 -51.69 1.81
C GLU A 638 -83.39 -51.64 2.45
N SER A 639 -84.04 -50.48 2.50
CA SER A 639 -85.40 -50.36 3.01
C SER A 639 -86.41 -51.14 2.15
N ILE A 640 -86.28 -51.09 0.82
CA ILE A 640 -87.11 -51.89 -0.11
C ILE A 640 -86.83 -53.39 0.07
N VAL A 641 -85.57 -53.81 0.22
CA VAL A 641 -85.19 -55.21 0.46
C VAL A 641 -85.68 -55.70 1.82
N ARG A 642 -85.41 -54.96 2.91
CA ARG A 642 -85.84 -55.31 4.27
C ARG A 642 -87.37 -55.38 4.37
N ASN A 643 -88.09 -54.39 3.81
CA ASN A 643 -89.56 -54.40 3.80
C ASN A 643 -90.13 -55.52 2.91
N GLY A 644 -89.49 -55.80 1.77
CA GLY A 644 -89.92 -56.86 0.85
C GLY A 644 -89.68 -58.28 1.40
N VAL A 645 -88.58 -58.47 2.15
CA VAL A 645 -88.28 -59.69 2.91
C VAL A 645 -89.27 -59.85 4.07
N ALA A 646 -89.51 -58.79 4.85
CA ALA A 646 -90.48 -58.80 5.95
C ALA A 646 -91.94 -58.99 5.51
N SER A 647 -92.30 -58.51 4.31
CA SER A 647 -93.64 -58.68 3.73
C SER A 647 -93.88 -60.07 3.12
N GLY A 648 -92.86 -60.92 2.98
CA GLY A 648 -92.95 -62.25 2.37
C GLY A 648 -93.31 -62.29 0.88
N THR A 649 -93.50 -61.14 0.23
CA THR A 649 -94.00 -61.01 -1.14
C THR A 649 -92.92 -61.16 -2.22
N LEU A 650 -91.64 -61.07 -1.85
CA LEU A 650 -90.52 -61.18 -2.80
C LEU A 650 -90.55 -62.50 -3.59
N ASN A 651 -90.78 -63.63 -2.90
CA ASN A 651 -90.45 -64.96 -3.41
C ASN A 651 -91.26 -65.43 -4.65
N SER A 652 -92.42 -64.81 -4.92
CA SER A 652 -93.27 -65.15 -6.09
C SER A 652 -93.09 -64.19 -7.27
N SER A 653 -93.03 -62.88 -6.97
CA SER A 653 -92.84 -61.83 -7.97
C SER A 653 -91.40 -61.82 -8.52
N GLU A 654 -90.40 -61.95 -7.65
CA GLU A 654 -89.00 -61.98 -8.07
C GLU A 654 -88.69 -63.20 -8.92
N HIS A 655 -89.22 -64.40 -8.62
CA HIS A 655 -88.96 -65.58 -9.46
C HIS A 655 -89.51 -65.38 -10.89
N SER A 656 -90.71 -64.80 -11.01
CA SER A 656 -91.33 -64.44 -12.30
C SER A 656 -90.61 -63.30 -13.03
N ARG A 657 -89.97 -62.37 -12.31
CA ARG A 657 -89.11 -61.32 -12.88
C ARG A 657 -87.75 -61.87 -13.27
N MET A 658 -87.18 -62.78 -12.47
CA MET A 658 -85.87 -63.40 -12.64
C MET A 658 -85.84 -64.28 -13.88
N VAL A 659 -86.86 -65.11 -14.12
CA VAL A 659 -87.00 -65.86 -15.39
C VAL A 659 -87.06 -64.91 -16.59
N ARG A 660 -87.86 -63.83 -16.53
CA ARG A 660 -87.87 -62.80 -17.58
C ARG A 660 -86.55 -62.03 -17.71
N MET A 661 -85.81 -61.84 -16.63
CA MET A 661 -84.47 -61.23 -16.63
C MET A 661 -83.45 -62.17 -17.23
N GLU A 662 -83.49 -63.47 -16.96
CA GLU A 662 -82.60 -64.47 -17.56
C GLU A 662 -82.87 -64.66 -19.05
N GLU A 663 -84.13 -64.60 -19.46
CA GLU A 663 -84.54 -64.67 -20.87
C GLU A 663 -84.13 -63.39 -21.61
N ALA A 664 -84.40 -62.22 -21.04
CA ALA A 664 -83.91 -60.94 -21.55
C ALA A 664 -82.37 -60.86 -21.53
N TYR A 665 -81.67 -61.44 -20.55
CA TYR A 665 -80.21 -61.49 -20.47
C TYR A 665 -79.61 -62.47 -21.47
N ARG A 666 -80.26 -63.60 -21.76
CA ARG A 666 -79.93 -64.44 -22.92
C ARG A 666 -80.09 -63.65 -24.22
N GLN A 667 -81.19 -62.91 -24.37
CA GLN A 667 -81.49 -62.12 -25.56
C GLN A 667 -80.47 -60.97 -25.74
N LEU A 668 -80.14 -60.23 -24.69
CA LEU A 668 -79.08 -59.22 -24.65
C LEU A 668 -77.68 -59.81 -24.84
N LYS A 669 -77.43 -61.06 -24.43
CA LYS A 669 -76.14 -61.74 -24.66
C LYS A 669 -75.99 -62.20 -26.12
N ILE A 670 -77.08 -62.62 -26.76
CA ILE A 670 -77.15 -62.83 -28.21
C ILE A 670 -76.97 -61.49 -28.94
N GLU A 671 -77.65 -60.43 -28.51
CA GLU A 671 -77.58 -59.10 -29.11
C GLU A 671 -76.20 -58.44 -28.92
N ASN A 672 -75.53 -58.62 -27.77
CA ASN A 672 -74.15 -58.17 -27.58
C ASN A 672 -73.18 -58.99 -28.45
N ALA A 673 -73.46 -60.28 -28.70
CA ALA A 673 -72.67 -61.08 -29.63
C ALA A 673 -72.86 -60.63 -31.09
N THR A 674 -74.08 -60.36 -31.54
CA THR A 674 -74.32 -59.82 -32.90
C THR A 674 -73.85 -58.37 -33.04
N LEU A 675 -73.92 -57.54 -32.01
CA LEU A 675 -73.36 -56.19 -32.03
C LEU A 675 -71.82 -56.20 -31.98
N ARG A 676 -71.19 -57.15 -31.27
CA ARG A 676 -69.73 -57.35 -31.33
C ARG A 676 -69.29 -57.85 -32.69
N THR A 677 -69.93 -58.86 -33.28
CA THR A 677 -69.57 -59.30 -34.64
C THR A 677 -69.86 -58.22 -35.69
N ALA A 678 -70.93 -57.43 -35.56
CA ALA A 678 -71.17 -56.28 -36.42
C ALA A 678 -70.17 -55.13 -36.18
N SER A 679 -69.63 -54.98 -34.97
CA SER A 679 -68.54 -54.05 -34.66
C SER A 679 -67.20 -54.54 -35.25
N ASP A 680 -66.90 -55.83 -35.18
CA ASP A 680 -65.68 -56.41 -35.76
C ASP A 680 -65.72 -56.46 -37.30
N VAL A 681 -66.90 -56.64 -37.89
CA VAL A 681 -67.09 -56.46 -39.34
C VAL A 681 -66.93 -55.00 -39.74
N ARG A 682 -67.46 -54.05 -38.95
CA ARG A 682 -67.25 -52.60 -39.21
C ARG A 682 -65.79 -52.17 -38.99
N SER A 683 -65.09 -52.71 -37.99
CA SER A 683 -63.67 -52.40 -37.76
C SER A 683 -62.80 -53.01 -38.86
N ARG A 684 -63.02 -54.27 -39.27
CA ARG A 684 -62.34 -54.86 -40.43
C ARG A 684 -62.65 -54.12 -41.73
N ALA A 685 -63.87 -53.61 -41.93
CA ALA A 685 -64.18 -52.78 -43.09
C ALA A 685 -63.43 -51.43 -43.05
N ALA A 686 -63.38 -50.77 -41.89
CA ALA A 686 -62.64 -49.51 -41.71
C ALA A 686 -61.12 -49.69 -41.93
N TYR A 687 -60.52 -50.75 -41.40
CA TYR A 687 -59.11 -51.09 -41.63
C TYR A 687 -58.79 -51.54 -43.06
N SER A 688 -59.80 -51.87 -43.87
CA SER A 688 -59.62 -52.23 -45.29
C SER A 688 -59.85 -51.05 -46.25
N ALA A 689 -60.25 -49.89 -45.74
CA ALA A 689 -60.57 -48.69 -46.54
C ALA A 689 -59.62 -47.50 -46.26
N ALA A 690 -58.64 -47.67 -45.36
CA ALA A 690 -57.69 -46.64 -44.95
C ALA A 690 -56.26 -47.01 -45.37
N GLY A 691 -56.04 -47.09 -46.69
CA GLY A 691 -54.69 -47.02 -47.26
C GLY A 691 -54.28 -45.56 -47.46
N GLU A 692 -52.98 -45.30 -47.29
CA GLU A 692 -52.25 -44.08 -47.67
C GLU A 692 -52.30 -42.88 -46.69
N GLU A 693 -51.09 -42.48 -46.28
CA GLU A 693 -50.59 -41.33 -45.50
C GLU A 693 -51.56 -40.43 -44.70
N GLY A 694 -51.38 -40.41 -43.37
CA GLY A 694 -52.25 -39.66 -42.45
C GLY A 694 -51.80 -38.23 -42.10
N VAL A 695 -52.77 -37.29 -42.11
CA VAL A 695 -52.74 -36.02 -41.35
C VAL A 695 -54.16 -35.65 -40.85
N GLY A 696 -54.37 -35.64 -39.51
CA GLY A 696 -55.16 -34.61 -38.81
C GLY A 696 -56.68 -34.77 -38.54
N SER A 697 -57.03 -34.73 -37.24
CA SER A 697 -58.21 -34.03 -36.63
C SER A 697 -59.62 -34.69 -36.70
N PRO A 698 -60.62 -34.30 -35.86
CA PRO A 698 -60.64 -33.23 -34.82
C PRO A 698 -61.23 -33.57 -33.41
N SER A 699 -60.60 -33.01 -32.34
CA SER A 699 -61.18 -32.41 -31.09
C SER A 699 -62.21 -33.14 -30.16
N PRO A 700 -62.38 -32.76 -28.85
CA PRO A 700 -61.71 -31.71 -28.05
C PRO A 700 -61.18 -32.10 -26.62
N SER A 701 -60.03 -31.49 -26.26
CA SER A 701 -59.69 -30.80 -24.98
C SER A 701 -59.53 -31.49 -23.59
N ILE A 702 -58.25 -31.55 -23.14
CA ILE A 702 -57.65 -31.02 -21.87
C ILE A 702 -58.16 -31.54 -20.48
N PRO A 703 -57.31 -31.77 -19.44
CA PRO A 703 -55.84 -31.81 -19.32
C PRO A 703 -55.38 -33.29 -19.08
N THR A 704 -54.36 -33.75 -18.33
CA THR A 704 -53.29 -33.18 -17.48
C THR A 704 -52.10 -34.16 -17.38
N GLY A 705 -50.89 -33.68 -17.07
CA GLY A 705 -49.88 -34.52 -16.38
C GLY A 705 -48.82 -35.24 -17.24
N PRO A 706 -47.81 -35.90 -16.60
CA PRO A 706 -46.46 -35.33 -16.70
C PRO A 706 -45.27 -36.32 -16.89
N ARG A 707 -44.07 -35.72 -17.04
CA ARG A 707 -42.71 -36.25 -16.76
C ARG A 707 -41.96 -37.16 -17.78
N ASP A 708 -40.78 -36.64 -18.12
CA ASP A 708 -39.44 -37.25 -18.04
C ASP A 708 -38.96 -38.39 -18.97
N ARG A 709 -37.62 -38.36 -19.15
CA ARG A 709 -36.66 -39.42 -19.59
C ARG A 709 -36.43 -39.55 -21.11
N GLU A 710 -35.20 -39.80 -21.61
CA GLU A 710 -33.86 -39.83 -20.99
C GLU A 710 -32.73 -39.78 -22.06
N LYS A 711 -31.51 -39.40 -21.62
CA LYS A 711 -30.16 -39.88 -22.04
C LYS A 711 -29.86 -40.22 -23.51
N LYS A 712 -28.69 -39.72 -23.95
CA LYS A 712 -27.43 -40.51 -24.17
C LYS A 712 -26.25 -39.53 -24.18
N SER A 713 -25.41 -39.47 -23.13
CA SER A 713 -24.31 -40.38 -22.76
C SER A 713 -23.00 -40.18 -23.54
N ARG A 714 -22.02 -39.52 -22.88
CA ARG A 714 -20.59 -39.86 -22.76
C ARG A 714 -19.87 -40.51 -23.97
N LYS A 715 -18.71 -39.95 -24.37
CA LYS A 715 -17.37 -40.45 -23.93
C LYS A 715 -16.17 -39.65 -24.52
N GLY A 716 -15.41 -38.99 -23.64
CA GLY A 716 -13.96 -39.18 -23.49
C GLY A 716 -12.92 -38.40 -24.33
N ARG A 717 -11.94 -37.85 -23.56
CA ARG A 717 -10.48 -37.76 -23.81
C ARG A 717 -9.88 -36.66 -24.70
N ASP A 718 -8.88 -36.00 -24.10
CA ASP A 718 -7.56 -35.60 -24.64
C ASP A 718 -7.54 -34.65 -25.88
N SER A 719 -6.46 -33.95 -26.25
CA SER A 719 -5.35 -33.29 -25.53
C SER A 719 -4.61 -32.38 -26.55
N GLU A 720 -4.19 -31.18 -26.13
CA GLU A 720 -3.08 -30.36 -26.67
C GLU A 720 -2.96 -29.92 -28.16
N ARG A 721 -2.32 -28.73 -28.35
CA ARG A 721 -1.57 -28.25 -29.56
C ARG A 721 -2.40 -27.93 -30.83
N SER A 722 -1.99 -27.08 -31.79
CA SER A 722 -0.85 -26.15 -32.01
C SER A 722 -1.19 -25.20 -33.21
N SER A 723 -0.52 -24.07 -33.50
CA SER A 723 0.43 -23.20 -32.77
C SER A 723 0.69 -21.86 -33.50
N THR A 724 1.07 -20.83 -32.73
CA THR A 724 1.65 -19.51 -33.09
C THR A 724 2.66 -19.48 -34.26
N LEU A 725 2.74 -18.37 -35.05
CA LEU A 725 3.96 -17.60 -35.52
C LEU A 725 3.58 -16.49 -36.55
N THR A 726 4.34 -15.43 -36.87
CA THR A 726 5.74 -14.94 -36.60
C THR A 726 5.74 -13.47 -36.08
N ARG A 727 6.60 -13.00 -35.15
CA ARG A 727 8.02 -12.51 -35.27
C ARG A 727 8.23 -11.50 -36.44
N THR A 728 8.93 -10.35 -36.36
CA THR A 728 10.22 -10.00 -35.67
C THR A 728 10.49 -8.47 -35.47
N SER A 729 11.25 -8.12 -34.41
CA SER A 729 12.40 -7.16 -34.31
C SER A 729 12.44 -5.69 -34.85
N SER A 730 12.72 -4.76 -33.92
CA SER A 730 13.83 -3.75 -33.88
C SER A 730 13.98 -2.54 -34.86
N SER A 731 13.90 -1.35 -34.24
CA SER A 731 14.89 -0.23 -34.24
C SER A 731 14.89 0.93 -35.26
N ARG A 732 15.13 2.13 -34.68
CA ARG A 732 15.87 3.33 -35.17
C ARG A 732 15.33 4.24 -36.30
N GLY A 733 15.26 5.54 -35.97
CA GLY A 733 15.27 6.70 -36.88
C GLY A 733 13.87 7.19 -37.32
N GLY A 734 13.60 8.50 -37.49
CA GLY A 734 14.39 9.71 -37.22
C GLY A 734 14.05 10.82 -38.22
N SER A 735 13.77 12.06 -37.74
CA SER A 735 13.55 13.29 -38.55
C SER A 735 12.28 13.30 -39.46
N SER A 736 11.64 14.44 -39.79
CA SER A 736 11.79 15.85 -39.34
C SER A 736 10.65 16.76 -39.82
N ARG A 737 10.46 17.89 -39.11
CA ARG A 737 10.13 19.26 -39.62
C ARG A 737 8.75 19.60 -40.24
N GLY A 738 8.17 20.70 -39.73
CA GLY A 738 7.28 21.63 -40.44
C GLY A 738 5.96 21.94 -39.68
N GLY A 739 5.56 23.18 -39.37
CA GLY A 739 6.29 24.45 -39.41
C GLY A 739 5.40 25.71 -39.59
N GLY A 740 5.23 26.51 -38.52
CA GLY A 740 4.91 27.97 -38.57
C GLY A 740 3.43 28.41 -38.66
N GLY A 741 3.08 29.53 -38.00
CA GLY A 741 1.77 30.21 -38.19
C GLY A 741 1.29 31.19 -37.10
N VAL A 742 1.95 32.34 -36.98
CA VAL A 742 1.57 33.62 -36.29
C VAL A 742 0.07 34.05 -36.48
N SER A 743 -0.61 34.94 -35.72
CA SER A 743 -0.23 36.03 -34.77
C SER A 743 -1.44 36.63 -33.99
N LEU A 744 -1.18 37.64 -33.13
CA LEU A 744 -2.08 38.65 -32.50
C LEU A 744 -3.03 38.16 -31.38
N GLY A 745 -3.27 38.89 -30.27
CA GLY A 745 -2.64 40.13 -29.76
C GLY A 745 -3.61 41.01 -28.96
N ALA A 746 -3.33 41.32 -27.69
CA ALA A 746 -3.90 42.44 -26.92
C ALA A 746 -3.12 42.69 -25.61
N GLU A 747 -2.78 43.94 -25.32
CA GLU A 747 -2.07 44.39 -24.12
C GLU A 747 -3.05 44.97 -23.08
N THR A 748 -2.75 44.80 -21.78
CA THR A 748 -3.15 45.77 -20.73
C THR A 748 -2.10 45.83 -19.62
N ASN A 749 -1.76 47.06 -19.21
CA ASN A 749 -0.75 47.36 -18.18
C ASN A 749 -1.24 47.05 -16.75
N PRO A 750 -0.34 46.69 -15.81
CA PRO A 750 -0.68 46.55 -14.38
C PRO A 750 -0.15 47.71 -13.52
N TYR A 751 -0.99 48.69 -13.15
CA TYR A 751 -0.66 49.64 -12.07
C TYR A 751 -1.88 50.19 -11.29
N GLU A 752 -2.65 49.28 -10.72
CA GLU A 752 -3.55 49.42 -9.56
C GLU A 752 -3.74 47.97 -9.03
N THR A 753 -3.92 47.65 -7.75
CA THR A 753 -4.50 48.41 -6.63
C THR A 753 -3.73 48.12 -5.34
N ALA A 754 -3.45 49.14 -4.53
CA ALA A 754 -3.03 48.97 -3.13
C ALA A 754 -4.16 49.44 -2.18
N LEU A 755 -4.21 48.81 -0.99
CA LEU A 755 -5.13 49.07 0.13
C LEU A 755 -6.62 48.72 -0.05
N ALA A 756 -7.01 47.59 0.54
CA ALA A 756 -8.28 47.44 1.25
C ALA A 756 -8.14 46.50 2.47
N GLU A 757 -8.72 46.94 3.59
CA GLU A 757 -9.21 46.19 4.77
C GLU A 757 -8.29 45.32 5.66
N ARG A 758 -8.04 45.87 6.86
CA ARG A 758 -7.56 45.21 8.08
C ARG A 758 -8.77 44.69 8.89
N GLY A 759 -9.00 43.38 8.98
CA GLY A 759 -10.20 42.84 9.64
C GLY A 759 -10.08 41.43 10.25
N HIS A 760 -9.42 41.31 11.41
CA HIS A 760 -9.60 40.26 12.44
C HIS A 760 -9.69 38.76 12.04
N GLY A 761 -8.69 37.98 12.48
CA GLY A 761 -8.99 36.73 13.20
C GLY A 761 -8.71 35.38 12.53
N GLY A 762 -7.43 35.03 12.32
CA GLY A 762 -6.99 33.63 12.27
C GLY A 762 -6.67 33.03 10.89
N SER A 763 -5.55 33.45 10.27
CA SER A 763 -5.07 32.82 9.01
C SER A 763 -3.54 32.85 8.77
N GLY A 764 -2.71 32.85 9.82
CA GLY A 764 -1.24 32.94 9.66
C GLY A 764 -0.62 31.86 8.76
N VAL A 765 -1.21 30.64 8.76
CA VAL A 765 -0.73 29.50 7.96
C VAL A 765 -1.04 29.64 6.45
N ALA A 766 -1.96 30.54 6.06
CA ALA A 766 -2.26 30.79 4.65
C ALA A 766 -1.28 31.80 4.03
N GLU A 767 -0.96 32.89 4.75
CA GLU A 767 0.01 33.90 4.30
C GLU A 767 1.42 33.31 4.19
N ASP A 768 1.87 32.50 5.16
CA ASP A 768 3.16 31.81 5.06
C ASP A 768 3.27 30.91 3.81
N LYS A 769 2.17 30.26 3.41
CA LYS A 769 2.14 29.44 2.20
C LYS A 769 2.23 30.29 0.93
N THR A 770 1.59 31.46 0.87
CA THR A 770 1.73 32.35 -0.29
C THR A 770 3.11 32.97 -0.38
N TRP A 771 3.73 33.34 0.76
CA TRP A 771 5.12 33.80 0.79
C TRP A 771 6.12 32.70 0.42
N MET A 772 5.98 31.47 0.93
CA MET A 772 6.84 30.33 0.55
C MET A 772 6.73 29.97 -0.94
N LEU A 773 5.53 30.02 -1.52
CA LEU A 773 5.34 29.81 -2.96
C LEU A 773 6.02 30.93 -3.76
N ARG A 774 5.82 32.20 -3.37
CA ARG A 774 6.43 33.35 -4.04
C ARG A 774 7.97 33.36 -3.91
N LEU A 775 8.51 32.87 -2.79
CA LEU A 775 9.94 32.68 -2.59
C LEU A 775 10.51 31.60 -3.53
N ARG A 776 9.87 30.42 -3.61
CA ARG A 776 10.23 29.38 -4.60
C ARG A 776 10.17 29.87 -6.05
N ASP A 777 9.19 30.71 -6.36
CA ASP A 777 9.05 31.33 -7.68
C ASP A 777 10.18 32.32 -7.99
N LEU A 778 10.74 32.99 -6.97
CA LEU A 778 11.92 33.85 -7.10
C LEU A 778 13.22 33.05 -7.15
N GLU A 779 13.34 31.96 -6.37
CA GLU A 779 14.49 31.04 -6.40
C GLU A 779 14.63 30.35 -7.77
N THR A 780 13.53 29.85 -8.34
CA THR A 780 13.53 29.24 -9.68
C THR A 780 13.89 30.25 -10.77
N LYS A 781 13.35 31.48 -10.70
CA LYS A 781 13.74 32.58 -11.61
C LYS A 781 15.23 32.94 -11.46
N LEU A 782 15.74 33.07 -10.24
CA LEU A 782 17.15 33.35 -9.99
C LEU A 782 18.08 32.23 -10.47
N LYS A 783 17.64 30.96 -10.36
CA LYS A 783 18.38 29.80 -10.88
C LYS A 783 18.43 29.81 -12.41
N ALA A 784 17.28 30.00 -13.07
CA ALA A 784 17.22 30.12 -14.53
C ALA A 784 18.03 31.31 -15.06
N GLU A 785 18.06 32.44 -14.33
CA GLU A 785 18.83 33.63 -14.67
C GLU A 785 20.35 33.41 -14.55
N ARG A 786 20.79 32.69 -13.50
CA ARG A 786 22.18 32.23 -13.36
C ARG A 786 22.59 31.24 -14.44
N GLU A 787 21.71 30.29 -14.79
CA GLU A 787 21.94 29.32 -15.87
C GLU A 787 22.03 30.02 -17.22
N GLY A 788 21.15 30.98 -17.52
CA GLY A 788 21.22 31.86 -18.69
C GLY A 788 22.54 32.63 -18.78
N ARG A 789 22.95 33.35 -17.74
CA ARG A 789 24.25 34.04 -17.70
C ARG A 789 25.45 33.10 -17.88
N ASN A 790 25.34 31.85 -17.47
CA ASN A 790 26.40 30.85 -17.66
C ASN A 790 26.43 30.36 -19.12
N LEU A 791 25.27 30.11 -19.73
CA LEU A 791 25.15 29.81 -21.15
C LEU A 791 25.72 30.95 -22.00
N ASP A 792 25.36 32.20 -21.74
CA ASP A 792 25.92 33.38 -22.43
C ASP A 792 27.45 33.47 -22.27
N ARG A 793 27.98 33.22 -21.06
CA ARG A 793 29.43 33.14 -20.84
C ARG A 793 30.10 32.02 -21.63
N THR A 794 29.48 30.84 -21.75
CA THR A 794 30.02 29.74 -22.57
C THR A 794 29.94 30.04 -24.08
N ALA A 795 28.85 30.64 -24.55
CA ALA A 795 28.69 31.06 -25.94
C ALA A 795 29.69 32.18 -26.31
N ALA A 796 29.90 33.15 -25.41
CA ALA A 796 30.91 34.19 -25.58
C ALA A 796 32.32 33.58 -25.64
N ARG A 797 32.67 32.63 -24.77
CA ARG A 797 33.94 31.88 -24.82
C ARG A 797 34.12 31.10 -26.12
N GLN A 798 33.07 30.44 -26.63
CA GLN A 798 33.14 29.74 -27.92
C GLN A 798 33.35 30.71 -29.10
N ARG A 799 32.66 31.86 -29.11
CA ARG A 799 32.89 32.90 -30.14
C ARG A 799 34.32 33.46 -30.08
N LEU A 800 34.85 33.70 -28.88
CA LEU A 800 36.23 34.16 -28.69
C LEU A 800 37.24 33.11 -29.16
N GLY A 801 37.06 31.83 -28.80
CA GLY A 801 37.92 30.75 -29.28
C GLY A 801 37.86 30.51 -30.79
N GLY A 802 36.69 30.73 -31.41
CA GLY A 802 36.54 30.74 -32.87
C GLY A 802 37.34 31.86 -33.52
N LEU A 803 37.17 33.09 -33.04
CA LEU A 803 37.92 34.27 -33.50
C LEU A 803 39.44 34.13 -33.27
N GLU A 804 39.87 33.50 -32.16
CA GLU A 804 41.28 33.22 -31.89
C GLU A 804 41.86 32.17 -32.85
N SER A 805 41.07 31.16 -33.27
CA SER A 805 41.46 30.22 -34.31
C SER A 805 41.56 30.92 -35.67
N GLU A 806 40.54 31.68 -36.05
CA GLU A 806 40.51 32.44 -37.30
C GLU A 806 41.68 33.44 -37.40
N ASN A 807 41.99 34.17 -36.31
CA ASN A 807 43.14 35.07 -36.26
C ASN A 807 44.47 34.30 -36.37
N ARG A 808 44.56 33.08 -35.84
CA ARG A 808 45.74 32.20 -35.96
C ARG A 808 45.91 31.68 -37.39
N ASP A 809 44.82 31.27 -38.02
CA ASP A 809 44.83 30.75 -39.40
C ASP A 809 45.14 31.88 -40.40
N LEU A 810 44.54 33.07 -40.23
CA LEU A 810 44.88 34.27 -41.00
C LEU A 810 46.34 34.69 -40.81
N ARG A 811 46.91 34.63 -39.59
CA ARG A 811 48.35 34.85 -39.38
C ARG A 811 49.20 33.79 -40.09
N GLY A 812 48.78 32.53 -40.08
CA GLY A 812 49.43 31.44 -40.81
C GLY A 812 49.34 31.62 -42.33
N GLU A 813 48.26 32.19 -42.84
CA GLU A 813 48.07 32.52 -44.26
C GLU A 813 48.88 33.76 -44.69
N VAL A 814 48.92 34.82 -43.88
CA VAL A 814 49.81 35.98 -44.08
C VAL A 814 51.28 35.55 -44.06
N MET A 815 51.68 34.65 -43.17
CA MET A 815 53.04 34.09 -43.16
C MET A 815 53.33 33.24 -44.41
N ARG A 816 52.34 32.47 -44.91
CA ARG A 816 52.46 31.73 -46.18
C ARG A 816 52.56 32.66 -47.40
N MET A 817 51.71 33.69 -47.48
CA MET A 817 51.77 34.70 -48.54
C MET A 817 53.07 35.50 -48.51
N ARG A 818 53.61 35.83 -47.33
CA ARG A 818 54.93 36.45 -47.20
C ARG A 818 56.04 35.54 -47.73
N ARG A 819 56.02 34.25 -47.34
CA ARG A 819 57.03 33.27 -47.79
C ARG A 819 56.94 32.95 -49.29
N GLY A 820 55.75 33.06 -49.89
CA GLY A 820 55.53 32.96 -51.34
C GLY A 820 55.79 34.27 -52.11
N ARG A 821 56.23 35.33 -51.43
CA ARG A 821 56.68 36.61 -52.02
C ARG A 821 58.19 36.81 -51.92
N GLU A 822 58.88 35.89 -51.24
CA GLU A 822 60.33 35.83 -51.03
C GLU A 822 60.96 34.67 -51.87
N THR A 823 60.20 34.13 -52.83
CA THR A 823 60.58 33.16 -53.88
C THR A 823 60.11 33.65 -55.25
#